data_AF-A0A6F8YEM9-F1
#
_entry.id   AF-A0A6F8YEM9-F1
#
_cell.length_a   1.000
_cell.length_b   1.000
_cell.length_c   1.000
_cell.angle_alpha   90.00
_cell.angle_beta   90.00
_cell.angle_gamma   90.00
#
_symmetry.space_group_name_H-M   'P 1'
#
loop_
_entity.id
_entity.type
_entity.pdbx_description
1 polymer ?
#
loop_
_entity_poly.entity_id
_entity_poly.type
_entity_poly.pdbx_seq_one_letter_code
_entity_poly.pdbx_strand_id
1 'polypeptide(L)'
;MYEAVLAELSEELHRITGTACDLTAPPAPGLAAAHLFAHQAAATRVWATLGIRPDVVLCPAGGVVARWAYGGTDTVTALRLAVEQGDQPSGATGTDEPSAQTATVVDVLGETDPGAVAARLVAAGYVPVALRPVAPAVGLPAYPWEHKPYWRPRETRGPVVLGGTTVSWVLSADSAGGLRTHARQVVRAVRAGAAPDLRGVARTLAGRRAAGYRAVATGTDLDALVRGVEAVAAGREPAVPATGEAPVASVLVFPGQGWQWPGMGRELLARSPVFADTVAECAEVVRDLAGWSLPDVLRAETGMDRAEIVQPAMFAVMVGLARVWQSLGLEPAAVVGHSQGEIAAACVAGVLDLAVATRVVVERSAAIRELTGHGAMLSVAAGADHAAALLPHGWTVAAHNGPRSTVVCGPAAGADELIRAYELGGVRARRIPVDYASHSAEVERIRSVLAARLGAVPARPGRVPLLSTVTGAAIDGATMDAAYWYENLRRPVRFQPAIEALVRSGHTVFVECSAHPVLTPAIEETLDRLAGSSGAQVLPTLHRDDDVGTGLHTAAAAAWSAGVPVHWDAFLPETASAVLAGLDQPGSQEAAEAGRDDDPTDAVDRGLWRSVEQGDAGTIVASLGLDGDRAAVLAEALPALAGWRRRVREQVAVAGWRHQVRWSSAPLPDAAAAPGPWLVAVARGQLADPYVVACCDAVPGAQLLPVGATDTRDSLAGRLRREAEERAVAGVLSLLALDETPDPRRPGVPAGLLETAVLLQALEDAGLDVPLWAATRGAVAAAPGDTVTSPGQALVAGLVRTAGVEHPQRRAGLVDLPEALDQAAGDGLRGVLAAPMAEDQVAVRGTGLWVPRLAAAPPADMTRPLTWKPAGTMLITGGTGALGAHVARWLARRGAPHLLLLSRRGPDAPGAEALGEELAALGTRVTTIAGNVADPADLAAAIAGIPAEYPLTGVFHTAGVVDGSPVTQLSADQLEAVLEPKVAAVRALHEATSEHALSAFVLFSSVSGLVPHAGQGAYAAANAHLDAFAQWRRAAGLPALAVLWGTWAGAGMATSTAVARDANRGGLELMTAHLAVTALHQALDNEDTSVLIADVAWNRLAGLVSAGRPPSLLADLVDAAPAAVTAAGTGLAERLRGLPRNAQLEEVLTVVCAEAATVLGHAGARDVPPEAVFRDLGFDSVTGLELRNRLGPATGVRIPATAVFDHPTPAALAGHLLELLAPAPPEANGAAEPDRLDSIDVADLVRSAQRLAS
;
A
#
# COMPACT_ATOMS: atom_id res chain seq x y z
N MET A 1 34.28 12.79 -47.41
CA MET A 1 33.09 12.04 -47.88
C MET A 1 32.07 12.95 -48.55
N TYR A 2 31.43 13.86 -47.81
CA TYR A 2 30.41 14.78 -48.36
C TYR A 2 30.89 15.55 -49.62
N GLU A 3 32.04 16.21 -49.53
CA GLU A 3 32.67 16.94 -50.65
C GLU A 3 33.00 16.06 -51.87
N ALA A 4 33.38 14.80 -51.66
CA ALA A 4 33.67 13.87 -52.76
C ALA A 4 32.39 13.48 -53.52
N VAL A 5 31.26 13.36 -52.83
CA VAL A 5 29.95 13.13 -53.47
C VAL A 5 29.44 14.40 -54.17
N LEU A 6 29.77 15.58 -53.67
CA LEU A 6 29.48 16.86 -54.36
C LEU A 6 30.30 17.03 -55.63
N ALA A 7 31.58 16.61 -55.66
CA ALA A 7 32.38 16.61 -56.88
C ALA A 7 31.76 15.69 -57.96
N GLU A 8 31.36 14.46 -57.59
CA GLU A 8 30.71 13.50 -58.48
C GLU A 8 29.35 14.04 -59.03
N LEU A 9 28.54 14.66 -58.17
CA LEU A 9 27.27 15.28 -58.57
C LEU A 9 27.44 16.57 -59.40
N SER A 10 28.57 17.29 -59.26
CA SER A 10 28.89 18.48 -60.05
C SER A 10 29.11 18.12 -61.52
N GLU A 11 29.89 17.07 -61.80
CA GLU A 11 30.09 16.56 -63.16
C GLU A 11 28.79 16.01 -63.79
N GLU A 12 27.95 15.32 -63.00
CA GLU A 12 26.66 14.81 -63.47
C GLU A 12 25.69 15.94 -63.85
N LEU A 13 25.56 16.97 -62.99
CA LEU A 13 24.76 18.16 -63.27
C LEU A 13 25.30 18.94 -64.47
N HIS A 14 26.63 19.04 -64.61
CA HIS A 14 27.23 19.66 -65.79
C HIS A 14 26.86 18.90 -67.07
N ARG A 15 26.90 17.57 -67.04
CA ARG A 15 26.56 16.72 -68.19
C ARG A 15 25.08 16.81 -68.59
N ILE A 16 24.17 16.92 -67.62
CA ILE A 16 22.72 17.00 -67.86
C ILE A 16 22.29 18.40 -68.31
N THR A 17 22.86 19.46 -67.73
CA THR A 17 22.43 20.86 -67.98
C THR A 17 23.29 21.59 -69.02
N GLY A 18 24.43 21.00 -69.43
CA GLY A 18 25.43 21.63 -70.30
C GLY A 18 26.19 22.80 -69.66
N THR A 19 25.86 23.19 -68.43
CA THR A 19 26.41 24.37 -67.73
C THR A 19 27.33 23.91 -66.61
N ALA A 20 28.52 24.50 -66.48
CA ALA A 20 29.47 24.08 -65.44
C ALA A 20 28.97 24.50 -64.05
N CYS A 21 28.57 23.53 -63.22
CA CYS A 21 28.13 23.74 -61.85
C CYS A 21 29.24 23.33 -60.89
N ASP A 22 29.76 24.27 -60.10
CA ASP A 22 30.61 23.97 -58.93
C ASP A 22 29.74 23.95 -57.68
N LEU A 23 29.38 22.75 -57.19
CA LEU A 23 28.58 22.58 -55.99
C LEU A 23 29.31 22.95 -54.68
N THR A 24 30.55 23.42 -54.74
CA THR A 24 31.26 23.99 -53.57
C THR A 24 31.19 25.52 -53.51
N ALA A 25 30.73 26.16 -54.59
CA ALA A 25 30.52 27.60 -54.71
C ALA A 25 29.02 27.97 -54.58
N PRO A 26 28.69 29.24 -54.22
CA PRO A 26 27.31 29.71 -54.23
C PRO A 26 26.69 29.61 -55.65
N PRO A 27 25.41 29.20 -55.77
CA PRO A 27 24.80 28.88 -57.05
C PRO A 27 24.69 30.08 -57.99
N ALA A 28 24.98 29.84 -59.27
CA ALA A 28 24.69 30.81 -60.33
C ALA A 28 23.17 31.07 -60.47
N PRO A 29 22.74 32.25 -60.94
CA PRO A 29 21.32 32.58 -61.09
C PRO A 29 20.58 31.55 -61.94
N GLY A 30 19.51 30.97 -61.38
CA GLY A 30 18.72 29.91 -62.02
C GLY A 30 19.08 28.47 -61.62
N LEU A 31 20.24 28.23 -61.00
CA LEU A 31 20.71 26.88 -60.64
C LEU A 31 20.62 26.55 -59.13
N ALA A 32 20.10 27.47 -58.32
CA ALA A 32 20.01 27.32 -56.86
C ALA A 32 19.20 26.09 -56.39
N ALA A 33 18.11 25.75 -57.07
CA ALA A 33 17.33 24.54 -56.76
C ALA A 33 18.11 23.25 -57.06
N ALA A 34 18.90 23.23 -58.15
CA ALA A 34 19.74 22.10 -58.51
C ALA A 34 20.90 21.90 -57.53
N HIS A 35 21.55 22.98 -57.08
CA HIS A 35 22.53 22.93 -56.00
C HIS A 35 21.91 22.33 -54.73
N LEU A 36 20.76 22.85 -54.28
CA LEU A 36 20.10 22.38 -53.06
C LEU A 36 19.78 20.88 -53.12
N PHE A 37 19.25 20.40 -54.25
CA PHE A 37 18.93 18.99 -54.46
C PHE A 37 20.17 18.08 -54.44
N ALA A 38 21.27 18.53 -55.04
CA ALA A 38 22.54 17.80 -55.02
C ALA A 38 23.18 17.77 -53.61
N HIS A 39 23.11 18.87 -52.85
CA HIS A 39 23.55 18.92 -51.45
C HIS A 39 22.72 18.00 -50.54
N GLN A 40 21.40 17.91 -50.76
CA GLN A 40 20.55 16.96 -50.04
C GLN A 40 20.86 15.51 -50.44
N ALA A 41 21.03 15.20 -51.73
CA ALA A 41 21.42 13.87 -52.20
C ALA A 41 22.78 13.43 -51.61
N ALA A 42 23.76 14.33 -51.58
CA ALA A 42 25.06 14.07 -50.95
C ALA A 42 24.93 13.83 -49.43
N ALA A 43 24.11 14.62 -48.73
CA ALA A 43 23.91 14.48 -47.28
C ALA A 43 23.21 13.16 -46.96
N THR A 44 22.14 12.83 -47.67
CA THR A 44 21.43 11.55 -47.53
C THR A 44 22.34 10.36 -47.83
N ARG A 45 23.22 10.43 -48.84
CA ARG A 45 24.16 9.34 -49.17
C ARG A 45 25.24 9.17 -48.09
N VAL A 46 25.73 10.26 -47.50
CA VAL A 46 26.65 10.22 -46.34
C VAL A 46 25.96 9.67 -45.09
N TRP A 47 24.78 10.18 -44.73
CA TRP A 47 24.03 9.72 -43.55
C TRP A 47 23.54 8.27 -43.67
N ALA A 48 23.16 7.81 -44.86
CA ALA A 48 22.85 6.41 -45.10
C ALA A 48 24.07 5.49 -44.90
N THR A 49 25.29 5.98 -45.19
CA THR A 49 26.54 5.27 -44.90
C THR A 49 26.83 5.22 -43.38
N LEU A 50 26.23 6.12 -42.61
CA LEU A 50 26.31 6.22 -41.14
C LEU A 50 25.05 5.67 -40.42
N GLY A 51 24.10 5.06 -41.16
CA GLY A 51 22.92 4.39 -40.59
C GLY A 51 21.70 5.26 -40.27
N ILE A 52 21.67 6.55 -40.65
CA ILE A 52 20.60 7.50 -40.28
C ILE A 52 19.63 7.74 -41.47
N ARG A 53 18.31 7.86 -41.21
CA ARG A 53 17.26 8.17 -42.21
C ARG A 53 16.32 9.30 -41.74
N PRO A 54 16.02 10.34 -42.56
CA PRO A 54 15.05 11.40 -42.23
C PRO A 54 13.69 11.31 -42.98
N ASP A 55 12.77 12.25 -42.68
CA ASP A 55 11.44 12.50 -43.29
C ASP A 55 11.40 13.83 -44.09
N VAL A 56 10.36 14.06 -44.92
CA VAL A 56 10.32 15.17 -45.91
C VAL A 56 8.95 15.84 -46.11
N VAL A 57 8.95 17.11 -46.55
CA VAL A 57 7.80 18.02 -46.68
C VAL A 57 7.75 18.73 -48.05
N LEU A 58 6.55 18.92 -48.61
CA LEU A 58 6.27 19.65 -49.87
C LEU A 58 5.89 21.14 -49.62
N CYS A 59 6.15 22.04 -50.59
CA CYS A 59 5.69 23.43 -50.56
C CYS A 59 5.40 24.00 -51.98
N PRO A 60 4.38 24.87 -52.15
CA PRO A 60 4.15 25.63 -53.39
C PRO A 60 4.94 26.95 -53.42
N ALA A 61 5.16 27.50 -54.62
CA ALA A 61 5.92 28.74 -54.80
C ALA A 61 5.10 30.00 -54.43
N GLY A 62 5.33 30.56 -53.24
CA GLY A 62 4.80 31.89 -52.87
C GLY A 62 4.56 32.15 -51.39
N GLY A 63 4.44 31.10 -50.56
CA GLY A 63 4.20 31.26 -49.12
C GLY A 63 4.28 29.95 -48.33
N VAL A 64 4.77 30.04 -47.10
CA VAL A 64 4.87 28.97 -46.09
C VAL A 64 3.57 29.06 -45.23
N VAL A 65 2.93 28.01 -44.71
CA VAL A 65 3.46 26.89 -43.93
C VAL A 65 2.58 25.63 -44.03
N ALA A 66 3.21 24.46 -44.11
CA ALA A 66 2.74 23.25 -43.45
C ALA A 66 3.95 22.48 -42.89
N ARG A 67 4.03 22.30 -41.57
CA ARG A 67 5.15 21.63 -40.89
C ARG A 67 4.62 20.41 -40.16
N TRP A 68 5.03 19.22 -40.58
CA TRP A 68 4.64 17.98 -39.91
C TRP A 68 5.67 17.62 -38.84
N ALA A 69 5.31 17.83 -37.58
CA ALA A 69 5.96 17.24 -36.41
C ALA A 69 4.91 17.11 -35.29
N TYR A 70 4.97 16.02 -34.54
CA TYR A 70 3.94 15.61 -33.58
C TYR A 70 3.92 16.53 -32.35
N GLY A 71 2.74 16.97 -31.91
CA GLY A 71 2.58 17.71 -30.65
C GLY A 71 1.30 18.55 -30.56
N GLY A 72 0.25 17.99 -29.94
CA GLY A 72 -0.93 18.74 -29.48
C GLY A 72 -2.02 18.99 -30.53
N THR A 73 -3.18 18.36 -30.33
CA THR A 73 -4.54 18.84 -30.68
C THR A 73 -4.78 19.58 -32.02
N ASP A 74 -5.41 18.84 -32.94
CA ASP A 74 -6.80 19.13 -33.35
C ASP A 74 -7.11 20.13 -34.49
N THR A 75 -6.19 20.44 -35.40
CA THR A 75 -6.53 21.30 -36.58
C THR A 75 -7.51 20.64 -37.56
N VAL A 76 -7.45 19.31 -37.73
CA VAL A 76 -8.33 18.57 -38.66
C VAL A 76 -9.75 18.45 -38.09
N THR A 77 -9.89 18.19 -36.79
CA THR A 77 -11.19 18.10 -36.13
C THR A 77 -11.83 19.49 -35.97
N ALA A 78 -11.05 20.55 -35.73
CA ALA A 78 -11.55 21.93 -35.73
C ALA A 78 -12.14 22.34 -37.10
N LEU A 79 -11.47 22.00 -38.20
CA LEU A 79 -11.99 22.22 -39.57
C LEU A 79 -13.22 21.36 -39.87
N ARG A 80 -13.27 20.14 -39.33
CA ARG A 80 -14.41 19.23 -39.50
C ARG A 80 -15.63 19.66 -38.68
N LEU A 81 -15.46 20.08 -37.43
CA LEU A 81 -16.50 20.66 -36.57
C LEU A 81 -17.08 21.96 -37.16
N ALA A 82 -16.23 22.83 -37.72
CA ALA A 82 -16.68 24.05 -38.39
C ALA A 82 -17.58 23.77 -39.62
N VAL A 83 -17.42 22.62 -40.27
CA VAL A 83 -18.27 22.18 -41.39
C VAL A 83 -19.49 21.39 -40.91
N GLU A 84 -19.35 20.58 -39.86
CA GLU A 84 -20.43 19.75 -39.30
C GLU A 84 -21.44 20.54 -38.44
N GLN A 85 -21.08 21.72 -37.89
CA GLN A 85 -21.96 22.52 -37.01
C GLN A 85 -22.70 23.69 -37.67
N GLY A 86 -22.37 24.07 -38.91
CA GLY A 86 -23.20 24.98 -39.72
C GLY A 86 -23.27 26.46 -39.30
N ASP A 87 -22.61 26.87 -38.22
CA ASP A 87 -22.60 28.27 -37.76
C ASP A 87 -21.56 29.11 -38.52
N GLN A 88 -22.05 30.10 -39.27
CA GLN A 88 -21.23 31.12 -39.91
C GLN A 88 -20.66 32.11 -38.88
N PRO A 89 -19.34 32.34 -38.81
CA PRO A 89 -18.76 33.31 -37.88
C PRO A 89 -19.16 34.74 -38.28
N SER A 90 -19.97 35.38 -37.44
CA SER A 90 -20.46 36.75 -37.64
C SER A 90 -19.37 37.79 -37.39
N GLY A 91 -18.54 38.07 -38.41
CA GLY A 91 -17.43 39.02 -38.22
C GLY A 91 -16.56 39.40 -39.42
N ALA A 92 -16.95 39.13 -40.67
CA ALA A 92 -16.17 39.58 -41.84
C ALA A 92 -17.09 40.00 -43.00
N THR A 93 -17.16 41.30 -43.27
CA THR A 93 -17.80 41.84 -44.48
C THR A 93 -16.77 41.87 -45.61
N GLY A 94 -16.76 40.85 -46.46
CA GLY A 94 -15.87 40.77 -47.62
C GLY A 94 -16.18 39.55 -48.47
N THR A 95 -16.67 39.78 -49.68
CA THR A 95 -16.94 38.74 -50.68
C THR A 95 -15.64 38.29 -51.33
N ASP A 96 -15.26 37.03 -51.12
CA ASP A 96 -14.40 36.28 -52.05
C ASP A 96 -14.79 34.79 -51.98
N GLU A 97 -15.02 34.16 -53.13
CA GLU A 97 -15.30 32.73 -53.25
C GLU A 97 -14.03 31.90 -52.93
N PRO A 98 -14.16 30.65 -52.43
CA PRO A 98 -13.01 29.80 -52.19
C PRO A 98 -12.22 29.57 -53.49
N SER A 99 -10.94 29.96 -53.49
CA SER A 99 -10.11 29.96 -54.69
C SER A 99 -10.01 28.58 -55.36
N ALA A 100 -9.88 28.56 -56.69
CA ALA A 100 -9.87 27.34 -57.51
C ALA A 100 -8.81 26.28 -57.12
N GLN A 101 -7.79 26.66 -56.34
CA GLN A 101 -6.80 25.73 -55.80
C GLN A 101 -7.42 24.73 -54.79
N THR A 102 -8.39 25.16 -53.98
CA THR A 102 -9.01 24.29 -52.96
C THR A 102 -9.90 23.22 -53.60
N ALA A 103 -10.63 23.57 -54.68
CA ALA A 103 -11.43 22.62 -55.45
C ALA A 103 -10.56 21.55 -56.13
N THR A 104 -9.37 21.93 -56.60
CA THR A 104 -8.45 21.01 -57.31
C THR A 104 -7.93 19.89 -56.40
N VAL A 105 -7.73 20.15 -55.09
CA VAL A 105 -7.28 19.12 -54.14
C VAL A 105 -8.37 18.08 -53.85
N VAL A 106 -9.64 18.49 -53.83
CA VAL A 106 -10.78 17.58 -53.58
C VAL A 106 -11.01 16.65 -54.78
N ASP A 107 -10.93 17.17 -56.01
CA ASP A 107 -11.04 16.34 -57.23
C ASP A 107 -9.91 15.31 -57.37
N VAL A 108 -8.68 15.66 -56.99
CA VAL A 108 -7.52 14.74 -57.09
C VAL A 108 -7.64 13.53 -56.15
N LEU A 109 -8.40 13.64 -55.05
CA LEU A 109 -8.63 12.53 -54.11
C LEU A 109 -9.58 11.44 -54.65
N GLY A 110 -10.22 11.65 -55.81
CA GLY A 110 -11.02 10.64 -56.50
C GLY A 110 -10.26 9.84 -57.58
N GLU A 111 -9.04 10.24 -57.95
CA GLU A 111 -8.31 9.70 -59.10
C GLU A 111 -7.33 8.59 -58.68
N THR A 112 -7.28 7.48 -59.44
CA THR A 112 -6.48 6.29 -59.07
C THR A 112 -5.23 6.04 -59.92
N ASP A 113 -4.96 6.87 -60.94
CA ASP A 113 -3.73 6.79 -61.75
C ASP A 113 -2.62 7.74 -61.24
N PRO A 114 -1.48 7.23 -60.73
CA PRO A 114 -0.38 8.05 -60.25
C PRO A 114 0.26 8.93 -61.34
N GLY A 115 0.20 8.52 -62.61
CA GLY A 115 0.79 9.28 -63.72
C GLY A 115 0.00 10.56 -64.02
N ALA A 116 -1.32 10.44 -64.12
CA ALA A 116 -2.23 11.59 -64.26
C ALA A 116 -2.15 12.55 -63.06
N VAL A 117 -2.09 12.01 -61.83
CA VAL A 117 -1.94 12.81 -60.60
C VAL A 117 -0.63 13.60 -60.61
N ALA A 118 0.51 12.96 -60.93
CA ALA A 118 1.80 13.64 -61.02
C ALA A 118 1.82 14.74 -62.10
N ALA A 119 1.26 14.48 -63.28
CA ALA A 119 1.18 15.45 -64.36
C ALA A 119 0.31 16.67 -64.00
N ARG A 120 -0.84 16.46 -63.35
CA ARG A 120 -1.72 17.57 -62.89
C ARG A 120 -1.08 18.38 -61.76
N LEU A 121 -0.39 17.74 -60.80
CA LEU A 121 0.31 18.44 -59.73
C LEU A 121 1.46 19.31 -60.25
N VAL A 122 2.25 18.80 -61.19
CA VAL A 122 3.31 19.58 -61.86
C VAL A 122 2.73 20.74 -62.68
N ALA A 123 1.65 20.50 -63.45
CA ALA A 123 0.95 21.55 -64.19
C ALA A 123 0.29 22.61 -63.29
N ALA A 124 -0.11 22.25 -62.07
CA ALA A 124 -0.64 23.14 -61.05
C ALA A 124 0.45 23.82 -60.19
N GLY A 125 1.73 23.63 -60.50
CA GLY A 125 2.85 24.35 -59.85
C GLY A 125 3.33 23.76 -58.51
N TYR A 126 2.94 22.53 -58.18
CA TYR A 126 3.43 21.82 -56.98
C TYR A 126 4.77 21.13 -57.27
N VAL A 127 5.77 21.38 -56.42
CA VAL A 127 7.12 20.81 -56.57
C VAL A 127 7.29 19.62 -55.62
N PRO A 128 7.67 18.43 -56.12
CA PRO A 128 7.91 17.26 -55.28
C PRO A 128 9.22 17.37 -54.49
N VAL A 129 9.12 17.05 -53.22
CA VAL A 129 10.20 16.70 -52.29
C VAL A 129 9.78 15.34 -51.73
N ALA A 130 10.59 14.29 -51.88
CA ALA A 130 10.28 12.98 -51.32
C ALA A 130 11.51 12.33 -50.68
N LEU A 131 11.37 11.92 -49.41
CA LEU A 131 12.12 10.78 -48.89
C LEU A 131 11.38 9.49 -49.22
N ARG A 132 12.16 8.40 -49.32
CA ARG A 132 11.80 7.18 -50.08
C ARG A 132 10.65 6.37 -49.47
N PRO A 133 9.90 5.67 -50.34
CA PRO A 133 9.63 4.25 -50.09
C PRO A 133 9.87 3.30 -51.29
N VAL A 134 10.31 2.09 -50.92
CA VAL A 134 10.01 0.73 -51.44
C VAL A 134 9.78 0.49 -52.96
N ALA A 135 10.48 -0.52 -53.49
CA ALA A 135 10.34 -1.05 -54.85
C ALA A 135 9.43 -2.30 -54.93
N PRO A 136 8.83 -2.61 -56.11
CA PRO A 136 7.91 -3.74 -56.29
C PRO A 136 8.62 -5.08 -56.56
N ALA A 137 7.87 -6.18 -56.42
CA ALA A 137 8.33 -7.55 -56.67
C ALA A 137 8.25 -7.96 -58.15
N VAL A 138 9.14 -8.87 -58.56
CA VAL A 138 9.05 -9.66 -59.81
C VAL A 138 9.29 -11.13 -59.45
N GLY A 139 8.46 -12.03 -59.97
CA GLY A 139 8.35 -13.41 -59.45
C GLY A 139 9.28 -14.45 -60.09
N LEU A 140 9.57 -15.50 -59.31
CA LEU A 140 10.06 -16.81 -59.73
C LEU A 140 9.31 -17.89 -58.92
N PRO A 141 9.00 -19.09 -59.46
CA PRO A 141 8.17 -20.08 -58.77
C PRO A 141 8.96 -21.14 -57.96
N ALA A 142 8.44 -21.45 -56.75
CA ALA A 142 8.66 -22.64 -55.89
C ALA A 142 10.09 -22.88 -55.29
N TYR A 143 10.32 -23.25 -54.03
CA TYR A 143 9.51 -23.81 -52.90
C TYR A 143 10.05 -23.25 -51.53
N PRO A 144 9.46 -23.48 -50.33
CA PRO A 144 8.72 -22.42 -49.64
C PRO A 144 9.33 -22.00 -48.29
N TRP A 145 10.51 -21.38 -48.27
CA TRP A 145 11.02 -20.71 -47.06
C TRP A 145 11.48 -19.28 -47.37
N GLU A 146 10.53 -18.42 -47.77
CA GLU A 146 10.77 -16.97 -47.70
C GLU A 146 11.09 -16.59 -46.26
N HIS A 147 12.22 -15.90 -46.06
CA HIS A 147 12.67 -15.42 -44.76
C HIS A 147 11.65 -14.44 -44.17
N LYS A 148 10.88 -14.93 -43.19
CA LYS A 148 9.89 -14.19 -42.42
C LYS A 148 10.36 -14.15 -40.96
N PRO A 149 11.31 -13.24 -40.61
CA PRO A 149 11.71 -12.98 -39.24
C PRO A 149 10.50 -12.91 -38.33
N TYR A 150 10.51 -13.77 -37.33
CA TYR A 150 9.42 -13.88 -36.38
C TYR A 150 9.15 -12.53 -35.72
N TRP A 151 10.19 -11.92 -35.16
CA TRP A 151 10.11 -10.62 -34.51
C TRP A 151 10.11 -9.47 -35.53
N ARG A 152 8.91 -8.97 -35.84
CA ARG A 152 8.64 -7.82 -36.70
C ARG A 152 7.36 -7.12 -36.21
N PRO A 153 7.27 -5.78 -36.27
CA PRO A 153 6.01 -5.08 -36.09
C PRO A 153 4.98 -5.59 -37.10
N ARG A 154 3.87 -6.16 -36.61
CA ARG A 154 2.62 -6.34 -37.37
C ARG A 154 1.69 -5.20 -36.98
N GLU A 155 0.96 -4.63 -37.94
CA GLU A 155 -0.20 -3.78 -37.63
C GLU A 155 -1.34 -4.65 -37.08
N THR A 156 -1.34 -4.90 -35.76
CA THR A 156 -2.47 -5.51 -35.08
C THR A 156 -3.52 -4.46 -34.77
N ARG A 157 -4.60 -4.43 -35.57
CA ARG A 157 -5.80 -3.62 -35.33
C ARG A 157 -6.83 -4.49 -34.60
N GLY A 158 -6.85 -4.42 -33.27
CA GLY A 158 -7.76 -5.18 -32.41
C GLY A 158 -7.16 -5.55 -31.05
N PRO A 159 -8.00 -5.94 -30.07
CA PRO A 159 -7.54 -6.22 -28.72
C PRO A 159 -6.78 -7.55 -28.60
N VAL A 160 -5.74 -7.54 -27.77
CA VAL A 160 -4.84 -8.66 -27.48
C VAL A 160 -5.53 -9.76 -26.68
N VAL A 161 -6.59 -9.41 -25.93
CA VAL A 161 -7.47 -10.35 -25.22
C VAL A 161 -8.94 -9.98 -25.47
N LEU A 162 -9.73 -10.96 -25.89
CA LEU A 162 -11.17 -10.87 -26.14
C LEU A 162 -11.97 -11.23 -24.87
N GLY A 163 -13.10 -10.55 -24.69
CA GLY A 163 -14.09 -10.88 -23.66
C GLY A 163 -13.62 -10.65 -22.21
N GLY A 164 -12.62 -9.82 -21.97
CA GLY A 164 -12.18 -9.43 -20.62
C GLY A 164 -13.13 -8.42 -19.95
N THR A 165 -13.47 -8.66 -18.68
CA THR A 165 -14.10 -7.67 -17.78
C THR A 165 -13.06 -6.78 -17.12
N THR A 166 -11.83 -7.28 -16.93
CA THR A 166 -10.71 -6.54 -16.36
C THR A 166 -10.32 -5.33 -17.20
N VAL A 167 -10.06 -4.22 -16.52
CA VAL A 167 -9.63 -2.93 -17.06
C VAL A 167 -8.46 -2.44 -16.20
N SER A 168 -7.57 -1.63 -16.78
CA SER A 168 -6.48 -0.96 -16.06
C SER A 168 -6.54 0.55 -16.28
N TRP A 169 -6.43 1.31 -15.19
CA TRP A 169 -6.32 2.76 -15.16
C TRP A 169 -4.89 3.14 -14.84
N VAL A 170 -4.21 3.71 -15.83
CA VAL A 170 -2.80 4.11 -15.75
C VAL A 170 -2.67 5.53 -15.21
N LEU A 171 -1.72 5.75 -14.32
CA LEU A 171 -1.48 7.04 -13.67
C LEU A 171 0.01 7.35 -13.76
N SER A 172 0.34 8.57 -14.18
CA SER A 172 1.73 9.03 -14.12
C SER A 172 1.84 10.53 -13.83
N ALA A 173 2.94 10.93 -13.19
CA ALA A 173 3.35 12.32 -13.03
C ALA A 173 4.87 12.44 -12.93
N ASP A 174 5.43 13.64 -13.02
CA ASP A 174 6.88 13.86 -12.94
C ASP A 174 7.44 13.80 -11.50
N SER A 175 6.57 13.82 -10.49
CA SER A 175 6.91 13.66 -9.08
C SER A 175 5.96 12.69 -8.36
N ALA A 176 6.42 12.07 -7.26
CA ALA A 176 5.56 11.22 -6.42
C ALA A 176 4.40 12.02 -5.78
N GLY A 177 4.59 13.33 -5.55
CA GLY A 177 3.53 14.26 -5.14
C GLY A 177 2.50 14.46 -6.25
N GLY A 178 2.96 14.80 -7.46
CA GLY A 178 2.11 14.92 -8.64
C GLY A 178 1.30 13.66 -8.94
N LEU A 179 1.85 12.47 -8.69
CA LEU A 179 1.14 11.20 -8.92
C LEU A 179 -0.05 11.05 -7.97
N ARG A 180 0.11 11.41 -6.70
CA ARG A 180 -0.98 11.43 -5.71
C ARG A 180 -2.06 12.45 -6.11
N THR A 181 -1.67 13.65 -6.52
CA THR A 181 -2.60 14.69 -6.99
C THR A 181 -3.37 14.22 -8.23
N HIS A 182 -2.69 13.62 -9.21
CA HIS A 182 -3.35 13.09 -10.41
C HIS A 182 -4.33 11.97 -10.07
N ALA A 183 -3.98 11.07 -9.14
CA ALA A 183 -4.88 10.04 -8.64
C ALA A 183 -6.16 10.64 -7.99
N ARG A 184 -6.02 11.68 -7.15
CA ARG A 184 -7.17 12.40 -6.55
C ARG A 184 -8.07 13.03 -7.62
N GLN A 185 -7.49 13.67 -8.64
CA GLN A 185 -8.22 14.26 -9.77
C GLN A 185 -9.03 13.20 -10.54
N VAL A 186 -8.44 12.03 -10.80
CA VAL A 186 -9.13 10.91 -11.45
C VAL A 186 -10.31 10.43 -10.61
N VAL A 187 -10.13 10.18 -9.32
CA VAL A 187 -11.24 9.76 -8.42
C VAL A 187 -12.36 10.80 -8.41
N ARG A 188 -12.03 12.09 -8.31
CA ARG A 188 -13.00 13.18 -8.30
C ARG A 188 -13.81 13.25 -9.60
N ALA A 189 -13.13 13.22 -10.75
CA ALA A 189 -13.77 13.35 -12.05
C ALA A 189 -14.62 12.10 -12.40
N VAL A 190 -14.16 10.91 -11.99
CA VAL A 190 -14.93 9.66 -12.07
C VAL A 190 -16.18 9.71 -11.20
N ARG A 191 -16.08 10.17 -9.94
CA ARG A 191 -17.23 10.30 -9.02
C ARG A 191 -18.22 11.41 -9.40
N ALA A 192 -17.79 12.42 -10.15
CA ALA A 192 -18.66 13.49 -10.65
C ALA A 192 -19.51 13.07 -11.86
N GLY A 193 -19.11 12.02 -12.59
CA GLY A 193 -19.84 11.47 -13.72
C GLY A 193 -20.96 10.52 -13.29
N ALA A 194 -22.17 10.73 -13.79
CA ALA A 194 -23.25 9.75 -13.66
C ALA A 194 -22.95 8.52 -14.55
N ALA A 195 -22.50 7.42 -13.93
CA ALA A 195 -22.12 6.16 -14.57
C ALA A 195 -20.97 6.27 -15.62
N PRO A 196 -19.71 6.44 -15.18
CA PRO A 196 -18.56 6.53 -16.08
C PRO A 196 -18.26 5.20 -16.79
N ASP A 197 -18.01 5.25 -18.11
CA ASP A 197 -17.50 4.11 -18.87
C ASP A 197 -16.05 3.80 -18.45
N LEU A 198 -15.85 2.67 -17.76
CA LEU A 198 -14.55 2.24 -17.24
C LEU A 198 -13.48 2.13 -18.34
N ARG A 199 -13.87 1.72 -19.56
CA ARG A 199 -12.96 1.57 -20.71
C ARG A 199 -12.69 2.93 -21.36
N GLY A 200 -13.67 3.82 -21.39
CA GLY A 200 -13.50 5.21 -21.79
C GLY A 200 -12.59 6.01 -20.84
N VAL A 201 -12.67 5.75 -19.53
CA VAL A 201 -11.70 6.24 -18.54
C VAL A 201 -10.30 5.71 -18.83
N ALA A 202 -10.16 4.39 -18.99
CA ALA A 202 -8.87 3.75 -19.32
C ALA A 202 -8.23 4.34 -20.59
N ARG A 203 -9.02 4.52 -21.67
CA ARG A 203 -8.58 5.17 -22.91
C ARG A 203 -8.14 6.61 -22.70
N THR A 204 -8.89 7.39 -21.90
CA THR A 204 -8.55 8.79 -21.60
C THR A 204 -7.21 8.88 -20.84
N LEU A 205 -6.96 7.96 -19.91
CA LEU A 205 -5.71 7.90 -19.14
C LEU A 205 -4.54 7.39 -19.98
N ALA A 206 -4.74 6.34 -20.78
CA ALA A 206 -3.73 5.78 -21.68
C ALA A 206 -3.27 6.78 -22.76
N GLY A 207 -4.15 7.69 -23.20
CA GLY A 207 -3.83 8.74 -24.16
C GLY A 207 -2.97 9.88 -23.60
N ARG A 208 -2.71 9.94 -22.29
CA ARG A 208 -1.83 10.96 -21.68
C ARG A 208 -0.36 10.53 -21.79
N ARG A 209 0.55 11.50 -21.95
CA ARG A 209 1.98 11.24 -21.99
C ARG A 209 2.44 10.64 -20.65
N ALA A 210 3.00 9.44 -20.70
CA ALA A 210 3.56 8.79 -19.52
C ALA A 210 4.77 9.58 -18.97
N ALA A 211 4.72 9.87 -17.67
CA ALA A 211 5.74 10.62 -16.93
C ALA A 211 6.65 9.70 -16.08
N GLY A 212 7.51 10.31 -15.25
CA GLY A 212 8.57 9.63 -14.50
C GLY A 212 8.11 8.71 -13.37
N TYR A 213 7.07 9.07 -12.61
CA TYR A 213 6.47 8.22 -11.58
C TYR A 213 5.21 7.57 -12.14
N ARG A 214 5.04 6.26 -11.90
CA ARG A 214 3.99 5.45 -12.53
C ARG A 214 3.28 4.54 -11.51
N ALA A 215 1.97 4.38 -11.69
CA ALA A 215 1.16 3.39 -11.00
C ALA A 215 -0.04 2.96 -11.86
N VAL A 216 -0.57 1.76 -11.63
CA VAL A 216 -1.71 1.22 -12.36
C VAL A 216 -2.72 0.63 -11.40
N ALA A 217 -3.98 1.07 -11.48
CA ALA A 217 -5.10 0.44 -10.79
C ALA A 217 -5.79 -0.55 -11.74
N THR A 218 -5.95 -1.80 -11.35
CA THR A 218 -6.58 -2.85 -12.19
C THR A 218 -7.81 -3.41 -11.47
N GLY A 219 -8.90 -3.62 -12.20
CA GLY A 219 -10.16 -4.12 -11.64
C GLY A 219 -11.21 -4.47 -12.69
N THR A 220 -12.25 -5.19 -12.28
CA THR A 220 -13.37 -5.64 -13.12
C THR A 220 -14.60 -4.74 -13.05
N ASP A 221 -14.61 -3.81 -12.09
CA ASP A 221 -15.72 -2.91 -11.79
C ASP A 221 -15.20 -1.54 -11.32
N LEU A 222 -16.12 -0.57 -11.21
CA LEU A 222 -15.82 0.80 -10.83
C LEU A 222 -15.16 0.89 -9.46
N ASP A 223 -15.66 0.14 -8.48
CA ASP A 223 -15.22 0.26 -7.09
C ASP A 223 -13.82 -0.32 -6.91
N ALA A 224 -13.49 -1.42 -7.60
CA ALA A 224 -12.14 -1.98 -7.63
C ALA A 224 -11.12 -1.00 -8.23
N LEU A 225 -11.46 -0.37 -9.35
CA LEU A 225 -10.61 0.62 -10.01
C LEU A 225 -10.43 1.87 -9.13
N VAL A 226 -11.52 2.41 -8.57
CA VAL A 226 -11.47 3.56 -7.67
C VAL A 226 -10.67 3.24 -6.41
N ARG A 227 -10.85 2.07 -5.76
CA ARG A 227 -10.03 1.67 -4.60
C ARG A 227 -8.54 1.62 -4.93
N GLY A 228 -8.16 1.12 -6.11
CA GLY A 228 -6.77 1.12 -6.58
C GLY A 228 -6.22 2.52 -6.77
N VAL A 229 -6.96 3.43 -7.40
CA VAL A 229 -6.54 4.83 -7.56
C VAL A 229 -6.49 5.55 -6.20
N GLU A 230 -7.41 5.27 -5.28
CA GLU A 230 -7.37 5.79 -3.89
C GLU A 230 -6.20 5.22 -3.08
N ALA A 231 -5.69 4.03 -3.41
CA ALA A 231 -4.47 3.50 -2.82
C ALA A 231 -3.23 4.29 -3.29
N VAL A 232 -3.17 4.64 -4.58
CA VAL A 232 -2.13 5.54 -5.14
C VAL A 232 -2.25 6.95 -4.56
N ALA A 233 -3.45 7.54 -4.50
CA ALA A 233 -3.70 8.87 -3.94
C ALA A 233 -3.28 9.00 -2.46
N ALA A 234 -3.45 7.92 -1.69
CA ALA A 234 -3.05 7.83 -0.30
C ALA A 234 -1.58 7.42 -0.09
N GLY A 235 -0.82 7.15 -1.15
CA GLY A 235 0.58 6.67 -1.06
C GLY A 235 0.73 5.28 -0.45
N ARG A 236 -0.32 4.44 -0.48
CA ARG A 236 -0.29 3.05 0.00
C ARG A 236 0.37 2.10 -1.00
N GLU A 237 0.22 2.40 -2.29
CA GLU A 237 1.00 1.77 -3.35
C GLU A 237 2.35 2.50 -3.50
N PRO A 238 3.48 1.78 -3.55
CA PRO A 238 4.79 2.41 -3.75
C PRO A 238 4.87 3.05 -5.14
N ALA A 239 5.00 4.38 -5.18
CA ALA A 239 5.22 5.10 -6.42
C ALA A 239 6.59 4.73 -7.02
N VAL A 240 6.60 3.84 -8.02
CA VAL A 240 7.84 3.39 -8.67
C VAL A 240 8.35 4.53 -9.57
N PRO A 241 9.56 5.05 -9.33
CA PRO A 241 10.22 5.91 -10.30
C PRO A 241 10.68 5.06 -11.49
N ALA A 242 10.19 5.37 -12.69
CA ALA A 242 10.79 4.86 -13.92
C ALA A 242 12.26 5.34 -13.96
N THR A 243 13.18 4.40 -14.12
CA THR A 243 14.61 4.63 -13.91
C THR A 243 15.27 5.32 -15.10
N GLY A 244 15.13 6.65 -15.15
CA GLY A 244 15.80 7.53 -16.10
C GLY A 244 14.98 7.88 -17.35
N GLU A 245 15.50 8.81 -18.16
CA GLU A 245 14.85 9.28 -19.40
C GLU A 245 15.01 8.29 -20.58
N ALA A 246 15.85 7.26 -20.43
CA ALA A 246 16.10 6.26 -21.46
C ALA A 246 15.11 5.08 -21.38
N PRO A 247 14.77 4.41 -22.50
CA PRO A 247 13.97 3.19 -22.47
C PRO A 247 14.63 2.10 -21.62
N VAL A 248 13.86 1.46 -20.74
CA VAL A 248 14.37 0.37 -19.88
C VAL A 248 14.71 -0.85 -20.74
N ALA A 249 15.96 -1.32 -20.63
CA ALA A 249 16.47 -2.47 -21.36
C ALA A 249 15.93 -3.79 -20.77
N SER A 250 14.78 -4.24 -21.28
CA SER A 250 14.12 -5.48 -20.85
C SER A 250 14.69 -6.73 -21.53
N VAL A 251 14.59 -7.86 -20.85
CA VAL A 251 15.04 -9.18 -21.31
C VAL A 251 13.85 -10.14 -21.35
N LEU A 252 13.58 -10.80 -22.49
CA LEU A 252 12.66 -11.94 -22.49
C LEU A 252 13.39 -13.22 -22.09
N VAL A 253 12.84 -13.92 -21.11
CA VAL A 253 13.38 -15.15 -20.51
C VAL A 253 12.49 -16.33 -20.88
N PHE A 254 13.10 -17.37 -21.46
CA PHE A 254 12.39 -18.54 -21.98
C PHE A 254 12.73 -19.81 -21.17
N PRO A 255 11.83 -20.27 -20.28
CA PRO A 255 12.10 -21.40 -19.39
C PRO A 255 12.15 -22.78 -20.07
N GLY A 256 12.87 -23.71 -19.43
CA GLY A 256 12.95 -25.11 -19.81
C GLY A 256 11.69 -25.92 -19.42
N GLN A 257 11.75 -27.25 -19.57
CA GLN A 257 10.67 -28.15 -19.17
C GLN A 257 10.43 -28.13 -17.65
N GLY A 258 9.17 -28.00 -17.21
CA GLY A 258 8.80 -28.03 -15.79
C GLY A 258 7.59 -27.17 -15.38
N TRP A 259 7.15 -26.21 -16.22
CA TRP A 259 6.00 -25.33 -15.94
C TRP A 259 4.70 -25.75 -16.63
N GLN A 260 4.74 -26.75 -17.51
CA GLN A 260 3.59 -27.18 -18.30
C GLN A 260 2.50 -27.87 -17.44
N TRP A 261 1.24 -27.70 -17.83
CA TRP A 261 0.10 -28.38 -17.25
C TRP A 261 -1.03 -28.58 -18.29
N PRO A 262 -1.84 -29.65 -18.23
CA PRO A 262 -2.90 -29.89 -19.20
C PRO A 262 -3.91 -28.73 -19.25
N GLY A 263 -4.22 -28.22 -20.44
CA GLY A 263 -5.09 -27.05 -20.61
C GLY A 263 -4.38 -25.69 -20.55
N MET A 264 -3.06 -25.61 -20.33
CA MET A 264 -2.31 -24.34 -20.20
C MET A 264 -2.44 -23.35 -21.38
N GLY A 265 -2.82 -23.83 -22.57
CA GLY A 265 -3.05 -22.98 -23.75
C GLY A 265 -4.52 -22.78 -24.10
N ARG A 266 -5.45 -23.42 -23.40
CA ARG A 266 -6.89 -23.49 -23.74
C ARG A 266 -7.53 -22.12 -23.81
N GLU A 267 -7.29 -21.30 -22.80
CA GLU A 267 -7.89 -19.97 -22.67
C GLU A 267 -7.17 -18.93 -23.54
N LEU A 268 -5.84 -18.97 -23.62
CA LEU A 268 -5.04 -18.17 -24.55
C LEU A 268 -5.49 -18.38 -26.01
N LEU A 269 -5.75 -19.63 -26.43
CA LEU A 269 -6.29 -19.98 -27.75
C LEU A 269 -7.71 -19.45 -28.00
N ALA A 270 -8.53 -19.34 -26.95
CA ALA A 270 -9.91 -18.88 -27.06
C ALA A 270 -10.02 -17.35 -27.05
N ARG A 271 -9.12 -16.67 -26.32
CA ARG A 271 -9.24 -15.23 -26.02
C ARG A 271 -8.20 -14.36 -26.69
N SER A 272 -7.01 -14.85 -27.06
CA SER A 272 -5.98 -14.00 -27.68
C SER A 272 -5.77 -14.36 -29.15
N PRO A 273 -6.25 -13.53 -30.11
CA PRO A 273 -6.04 -13.76 -31.54
C PRO A 273 -4.55 -13.82 -31.89
N VAL A 274 -3.76 -12.93 -31.29
CA VAL A 274 -2.30 -12.82 -31.46
C VAL A 274 -1.57 -14.12 -31.08
N PHE A 275 -2.02 -14.74 -29.99
CA PHE A 275 -1.54 -16.05 -29.55
C PHE A 275 -2.02 -17.17 -30.48
N ALA A 276 -3.31 -17.18 -30.82
CA ALA A 276 -3.93 -18.21 -31.66
C ALA A 276 -3.31 -18.27 -33.06
N ASP A 277 -3.04 -17.13 -33.70
CA ASP A 277 -2.33 -17.02 -34.98
C ASP A 277 -0.93 -17.64 -34.88
N THR A 278 -0.18 -17.31 -33.82
CA THR A 278 1.16 -17.85 -33.60
C THR A 278 1.13 -19.38 -33.40
N VAL A 279 0.15 -19.90 -32.66
CA VAL A 279 -0.04 -21.35 -32.50
C VAL A 279 -0.47 -22.00 -33.82
N ALA A 280 -1.29 -21.34 -34.65
CA ALA A 280 -1.68 -21.86 -35.95
C ALA A 280 -0.46 -22.00 -36.89
N GLU A 281 0.42 -20.99 -36.97
CA GLU A 281 1.67 -21.06 -37.73
C GLU A 281 2.59 -22.21 -37.23
N CYS A 282 2.61 -22.50 -35.92
CA CYS A 282 3.32 -23.66 -35.37
C CYS A 282 2.60 -25.00 -35.67
N ALA A 283 1.27 -25.02 -35.65
CA ALA A 283 0.45 -26.22 -35.74
C ALA A 283 0.58 -26.92 -37.10
N GLU A 284 0.77 -26.16 -38.18
CA GLU A 284 1.03 -26.73 -39.50
C GLU A 284 2.31 -27.59 -39.50
N VAL A 285 3.41 -27.04 -38.99
CA VAL A 285 4.71 -27.75 -38.91
C VAL A 285 4.65 -28.96 -37.96
N VAL A 286 3.97 -28.83 -36.81
CA VAL A 286 3.79 -29.96 -35.87
C VAL A 286 2.96 -31.08 -36.50
N ARG A 287 1.85 -30.75 -37.16
CA ARG A 287 0.99 -31.73 -37.84
C ARG A 287 1.76 -32.48 -38.93
N ASP A 288 2.50 -31.75 -39.76
CA ASP A 288 3.16 -32.32 -40.93
C ASP A 288 4.37 -33.20 -40.55
N LEU A 289 5.07 -32.90 -39.44
CA LEU A 289 6.23 -33.68 -38.97
C LEU A 289 5.89 -34.78 -37.95
N ALA A 290 4.93 -34.52 -37.05
CA ALA A 290 4.64 -35.39 -35.92
C ALA A 290 3.25 -36.04 -35.96
N GLY A 291 2.36 -35.63 -36.88
CA GLY A 291 1.08 -36.28 -37.13
C GLY A 291 -0.02 -36.00 -36.10
N TRP A 292 0.15 -35.02 -35.20
CA TRP A 292 -0.84 -34.65 -34.18
C TRP A 292 -1.17 -33.15 -34.19
N SER A 293 -2.32 -32.81 -33.60
CA SER A 293 -2.89 -31.45 -33.61
C SER A 293 -2.44 -30.66 -32.38
N LEU A 294 -1.58 -29.66 -32.59
CA LEU A 294 -1.09 -28.77 -31.53
C LEU A 294 -2.21 -27.99 -30.80
N PRO A 295 -3.21 -27.39 -31.48
CA PRO A 295 -4.30 -26.71 -30.81
C PRO A 295 -5.14 -27.63 -29.91
N ASP A 296 -5.27 -28.91 -30.27
CA ASP A 296 -6.06 -29.86 -29.49
C ASP A 296 -5.29 -30.35 -28.26
N VAL A 297 -3.97 -30.55 -28.37
CA VAL A 297 -3.08 -30.79 -27.20
C VAL A 297 -3.12 -29.63 -26.21
N LEU A 298 -3.10 -28.37 -26.69
CA LEU A 298 -3.16 -27.19 -25.82
C LEU A 298 -4.53 -26.99 -25.15
N ARG A 299 -5.60 -27.60 -25.69
CA ARG A 299 -6.95 -27.63 -25.11
C ARG A 299 -7.23 -28.88 -24.27
N ALA A 300 -6.35 -29.88 -24.27
CA ALA A 300 -6.62 -31.17 -23.62
C ALA A 300 -6.38 -31.11 -22.11
N GLU A 301 -7.33 -31.65 -21.34
CA GLU A 301 -7.25 -31.77 -19.87
C GLU A 301 -6.30 -32.90 -19.40
N THR A 302 -5.75 -33.70 -20.32
CA THR A 302 -4.81 -34.80 -20.02
C THR A 302 -3.77 -34.97 -21.15
N GLY A 303 -2.66 -35.67 -20.88
CA GLY A 303 -1.71 -36.09 -21.92
C GLY A 303 -0.43 -35.25 -22.09
N MET A 304 -0.03 -34.48 -21.08
CA MET A 304 1.20 -33.65 -21.09
C MET A 304 2.41 -34.32 -20.41
N ASP A 305 2.57 -35.62 -20.60
CA ASP A 305 3.61 -36.43 -19.92
C ASP A 305 4.78 -36.80 -20.85
N ARG A 306 4.57 -36.75 -22.17
CA ARG A 306 5.53 -37.19 -23.19
C ARG A 306 6.36 -36.03 -23.74
N ALA A 307 7.68 -36.14 -23.74
CA ALA A 307 8.59 -35.07 -24.15
C ALA A 307 8.33 -34.57 -25.59
N GLU A 308 8.01 -35.49 -26.51
CA GLU A 308 7.67 -35.21 -27.91
C GLU A 308 6.32 -34.48 -28.12
N ILE A 309 5.51 -34.34 -27.07
CA ILE A 309 4.28 -33.53 -27.04
C ILE A 309 4.53 -32.24 -26.25
N VAL A 310 5.15 -32.38 -25.07
CA VAL A 310 5.42 -31.30 -24.13
C VAL A 310 6.34 -30.23 -24.71
N GLN A 311 7.46 -30.61 -25.32
CA GLN A 311 8.45 -29.63 -25.81
C GLN A 311 7.88 -28.75 -26.94
N PRO A 312 7.22 -29.27 -28.00
CA PRO A 312 6.59 -28.43 -29.01
C PRO A 312 5.42 -27.59 -28.47
N ALA A 313 4.60 -28.13 -27.55
CA ALA A 313 3.51 -27.38 -26.93
C ALA A 313 4.00 -26.20 -26.08
N MET A 314 5.03 -26.44 -25.26
CA MET A 314 5.70 -25.40 -24.48
C MET A 314 6.35 -24.34 -25.36
N PHE A 315 7.06 -24.74 -26.42
CA PHE A 315 7.65 -23.82 -27.40
C PHE A 315 6.59 -22.90 -28.01
N ALA A 316 5.47 -23.46 -28.48
CA ALA A 316 4.39 -22.70 -29.09
C ALA A 316 3.76 -21.68 -28.11
N VAL A 317 3.59 -22.05 -26.84
CA VAL A 317 3.11 -21.13 -25.79
C VAL A 317 4.15 -20.04 -25.50
N MET A 318 5.44 -20.38 -25.37
CA MET A 318 6.52 -19.41 -25.11
C MET A 318 6.60 -18.34 -26.21
N VAL A 319 6.61 -18.75 -27.48
CA VAL A 319 6.65 -17.79 -28.59
C VAL A 319 5.31 -17.06 -28.70
N GLY A 320 4.17 -17.74 -28.53
CA GLY A 320 2.85 -17.09 -28.48
C GLY A 320 2.76 -15.96 -27.45
N LEU A 321 3.28 -16.18 -26.24
CA LEU A 321 3.35 -15.15 -25.19
C LEU A 321 4.36 -14.04 -25.54
N ALA A 322 5.49 -14.37 -26.17
CA ALA A 322 6.42 -13.35 -26.69
C ALA A 322 5.74 -12.46 -27.76
N ARG A 323 4.87 -13.03 -28.61
CA ARG A 323 4.06 -12.24 -29.56
C ARG A 323 3.03 -11.37 -28.86
N VAL A 324 2.36 -11.88 -27.82
CA VAL A 324 1.47 -11.07 -26.97
C VAL A 324 2.23 -9.87 -26.41
N TRP A 325 3.42 -10.07 -25.83
CA TRP A 325 4.29 -8.97 -25.40
C TRP A 325 4.68 -8.00 -26.52
N GLN A 326 5.00 -8.50 -27.73
CA GLN A 326 5.25 -7.64 -28.89
C GLN A 326 4.02 -6.78 -29.27
N SER A 327 2.81 -7.35 -29.24
CA SER A 327 1.58 -6.59 -29.52
C SER A 327 1.26 -5.55 -28.45
N LEU A 328 1.75 -5.77 -27.22
CA LEU A 328 1.73 -4.77 -26.14
C LEU A 328 2.86 -3.74 -26.24
N GLY A 329 3.71 -3.76 -27.29
CA GLY A 329 4.76 -2.77 -27.51
C GLY A 329 6.09 -3.03 -26.79
N LEU A 330 6.26 -4.19 -26.16
CA LEU A 330 7.55 -4.59 -25.59
C LEU A 330 8.51 -4.99 -26.73
N GLU A 331 9.66 -4.32 -26.79
CA GLU A 331 10.78 -4.66 -27.67
C GLU A 331 12.00 -5.04 -26.79
N PRO A 332 12.47 -6.31 -26.79
CA PRO A 332 13.53 -6.75 -25.89
C PRO A 332 14.89 -6.22 -26.30
N ALA A 333 15.68 -5.77 -25.31
CA ALA A 333 17.08 -5.45 -25.48
C ALA A 333 17.97 -6.70 -25.57
N ALA A 334 17.55 -7.81 -24.97
CA ALA A 334 18.19 -9.11 -25.09
C ALA A 334 17.20 -10.27 -24.85
N VAL A 335 17.61 -11.50 -25.20
CA VAL A 335 16.88 -12.73 -24.87
C VAL A 335 17.80 -13.80 -24.29
N VAL A 336 17.25 -14.64 -23.42
CA VAL A 336 17.93 -15.80 -22.84
C VAL A 336 16.97 -16.96 -22.69
N GLY A 337 17.43 -18.20 -22.94
CA GLY A 337 16.60 -19.39 -22.82
C GLY A 337 17.29 -20.54 -22.12
N HIS A 338 16.53 -21.27 -21.31
CA HIS A 338 17.01 -22.41 -20.51
C HIS A 338 16.76 -23.73 -21.24
N SER A 339 17.83 -24.47 -21.55
CA SER A 339 17.76 -25.75 -22.28
C SER A 339 16.97 -25.59 -23.59
N GLN A 340 15.83 -26.29 -23.74
CA GLN A 340 14.95 -26.16 -24.90
C GLN A 340 14.32 -24.76 -25.07
N GLY A 341 14.19 -23.97 -24.00
CA GLY A 341 13.71 -22.59 -24.07
C GLY A 341 14.62 -21.69 -24.92
N GLU A 342 15.89 -22.09 -25.11
CA GLU A 342 16.81 -21.40 -26.02
C GLU A 342 16.36 -21.48 -27.49
N ILE A 343 15.52 -22.45 -27.88
CA ILE A 343 14.91 -22.52 -29.21
C ILE A 343 13.88 -21.38 -29.39
N ALA A 344 13.10 -21.07 -28.34
CA ALA A 344 12.19 -19.92 -28.33
C ALA A 344 12.97 -18.61 -28.32
N ALA A 345 14.05 -18.50 -27.53
CA ALA A 345 14.95 -17.35 -27.55
C ALA A 345 15.55 -17.12 -28.96
N ALA A 346 16.03 -18.18 -29.64
CA ALA A 346 16.58 -18.08 -31.00
C ALA A 346 15.52 -17.66 -32.04
N CYS A 347 14.28 -18.12 -31.89
CA CYS A 347 13.15 -17.68 -32.71
C CYS A 347 12.85 -16.18 -32.52
N VAL A 348 12.77 -15.72 -31.26
CA VAL A 348 12.50 -14.32 -30.91
C VAL A 348 13.66 -13.40 -31.31
N ALA A 349 14.91 -13.85 -31.16
CA ALA A 349 16.07 -13.13 -31.68
C ALA A 349 16.12 -13.02 -33.20
N GLY A 350 15.29 -13.77 -33.94
CA GLY A 350 15.33 -13.84 -35.40
C GLY A 350 16.53 -14.63 -35.94
N VAL A 351 17.17 -15.45 -35.09
CA VAL A 351 18.22 -16.40 -35.48
C VAL A 351 17.62 -17.56 -36.27
N LEU A 352 16.42 -17.99 -35.87
CA LEU A 352 15.60 -18.97 -36.57
C LEU A 352 14.26 -18.34 -36.99
N ASP A 353 13.79 -18.64 -38.20
CA ASP A 353 12.40 -18.41 -38.58
C ASP A 353 11.48 -19.35 -37.79
N LEU A 354 10.22 -18.95 -37.53
CA LEU A 354 9.29 -19.70 -36.67
C LEU A 354 9.16 -21.18 -37.07
N ALA A 355 8.91 -21.45 -38.35
CA ALA A 355 8.77 -22.82 -38.85
C ALA A 355 10.05 -23.66 -38.68
N VAL A 356 11.24 -23.03 -38.74
CA VAL A 356 12.52 -23.70 -38.51
C VAL A 356 12.67 -24.01 -37.02
N ALA A 357 12.35 -23.07 -36.14
CA ALA A 357 12.38 -23.28 -34.69
C ALA A 357 11.38 -24.38 -34.25
N THR A 358 10.16 -24.37 -34.80
CA THR A 358 9.16 -25.44 -34.59
C THR A 358 9.69 -26.80 -35.06
N ARG A 359 10.32 -26.88 -36.24
CA ARG A 359 10.98 -28.12 -36.70
C ARG A 359 12.08 -28.57 -35.74
N VAL A 360 12.93 -27.66 -35.26
CA VAL A 360 14.03 -27.98 -34.34
C VAL A 360 13.49 -28.57 -33.02
N VAL A 361 12.45 -28.00 -32.41
CA VAL A 361 11.88 -28.55 -31.17
C VAL A 361 11.14 -29.89 -31.39
N VAL A 362 10.42 -30.05 -32.51
CA VAL A 362 9.76 -31.32 -32.87
C VAL A 362 10.78 -32.44 -33.07
N GLU A 363 11.79 -32.22 -33.91
CA GLU A 363 12.80 -33.24 -34.20
C GLU A 363 13.72 -33.55 -33.00
N ARG A 364 14.06 -32.53 -32.20
CA ARG A 364 14.78 -32.70 -30.93
C ARG A 364 14.01 -33.61 -29.98
N SER A 365 12.74 -33.29 -29.74
CA SER A 365 11.93 -34.03 -28.78
C SER A 365 11.56 -35.43 -29.28
N ALA A 366 11.39 -35.62 -30.59
CA ALA A 366 11.27 -36.93 -31.21
C ALA A 366 12.53 -37.81 -31.07
N ALA A 367 13.74 -37.21 -31.09
CA ALA A 367 15.00 -37.92 -30.83
C ALA A 367 15.18 -38.28 -29.34
N ILE A 368 14.76 -37.40 -28.42
CA ILE A 368 14.82 -37.64 -26.96
C ILE A 368 14.06 -38.91 -26.54
N ARG A 369 13.03 -39.31 -27.29
CA ARG A 369 12.25 -40.55 -27.06
C ARG A 369 13.10 -41.84 -27.01
N GLU A 370 14.30 -41.84 -27.59
CA GLU A 370 15.24 -42.99 -27.49
C GLU A 370 15.99 -43.04 -26.15
N LEU A 371 15.94 -41.97 -25.34
CA LEU A 371 16.53 -41.87 -24.00
C LEU A 371 15.50 -42.10 -22.87
N THR A 372 14.20 -42.06 -23.19
CA THR A 372 13.07 -42.33 -22.28
C THR A 372 13.29 -43.65 -21.51
N GLY A 373 13.05 -43.61 -20.20
CA GLY A 373 13.26 -44.73 -19.26
C GLY A 373 14.71 -45.01 -18.83
N HIS A 374 15.72 -44.34 -19.40
CA HIS A 374 17.13 -44.65 -19.13
C HIS A 374 17.81 -43.72 -18.10
N GLY A 375 17.21 -42.57 -17.79
CA GLY A 375 17.81 -41.55 -16.93
C GLY A 375 16.86 -40.96 -15.89
N ALA A 376 17.42 -40.13 -15.02
CA ALA A 376 16.66 -39.30 -14.09
C ALA A 376 17.31 -37.92 -13.95
N MET A 377 16.49 -36.93 -13.59
CA MET A 377 16.94 -35.59 -13.25
C MET A 377 16.37 -35.17 -11.90
N LEU A 378 17.19 -34.52 -11.07
CA LEU A 378 16.85 -34.06 -9.73
C LEU A 378 17.08 -32.55 -9.62
N SER A 379 16.11 -31.82 -9.08
CA SER A 379 16.24 -30.44 -8.65
C SER A 379 16.76 -30.43 -7.20
N VAL A 380 17.89 -29.78 -6.96
CA VAL A 380 18.61 -29.73 -5.68
C VAL A 380 18.64 -28.29 -5.19
N ALA A 381 18.23 -28.06 -3.95
CA ALA A 381 18.13 -26.75 -3.30
C ALA A 381 19.50 -26.25 -2.78
N ALA A 382 20.52 -26.27 -3.65
CA ALA A 382 21.87 -25.83 -3.36
C ALA A 382 22.55 -25.25 -4.61
N GLY A 383 23.62 -24.48 -4.39
CA GLY A 383 24.51 -24.02 -5.47
C GLY A 383 25.32 -25.17 -6.09
N ALA A 384 25.78 -24.98 -7.32
CA ALA A 384 26.29 -26.06 -8.15
C ALA A 384 27.50 -26.82 -7.56
N ASP A 385 28.43 -26.12 -6.90
CA ASP A 385 29.61 -26.75 -6.29
C ASP A 385 29.23 -27.68 -5.12
N HIS A 386 28.26 -27.26 -4.30
CA HIS A 386 27.76 -28.06 -3.19
C HIS A 386 26.91 -29.25 -3.68
N ALA A 387 26.11 -29.05 -4.73
CA ALA A 387 25.39 -30.15 -5.37
C ALA A 387 26.38 -31.17 -5.98
N ALA A 388 27.43 -30.71 -6.67
CA ALA A 388 28.44 -31.57 -7.30
C ALA A 388 29.24 -32.42 -6.31
N ALA A 389 29.50 -31.91 -5.10
CA ALA A 389 30.32 -32.58 -4.08
C ALA A 389 29.78 -33.94 -3.61
N LEU A 390 28.49 -34.22 -3.78
CA LEU A 390 27.83 -35.46 -3.37
C LEU A 390 27.42 -36.37 -4.55
N LEU A 391 27.81 -36.04 -5.79
CA LEU A 391 27.41 -36.82 -6.95
C LEU A 391 28.17 -38.16 -7.07
N PRO A 392 27.47 -39.30 -7.12
CA PRO A 392 28.10 -40.59 -7.37
C PRO A 392 28.50 -40.75 -8.84
N HIS A 393 29.36 -41.73 -9.12
CA HIS A 393 29.85 -42.00 -10.48
C HIS A 393 28.69 -42.21 -11.48
N GLY A 394 28.71 -41.46 -12.58
CA GLY A 394 27.67 -41.48 -13.61
C GLY A 394 26.63 -40.36 -13.48
N TRP A 395 26.62 -39.62 -12.37
CA TRP A 395 25.83 -38.39 -12.23
C TRP A 395 26.65 -37.14 -12.56
N THR A 396 26.00 -36.10 -13.06
CA THR A 396 26.60 -34.80 -13.40
C THR A 396 25.64 -33.65 -13.09
N VAL A 397 26.17 -32.43 -12.94
CA VAL A 397 25.35 -31.21 -12.99
C VAL A 397 24.78 -31.05 -14.40
N ALA A 398 23.47 -30.88 -14.49
CA ALA A 398 22.72 -30.66 -15.72
C ALA A 398 22.42 -29.17 -15.94
N ALA A 399 22.18 -28.41 -14.88
CA ALA A 399 21.90 -26.97 -14.96
C ALA A 399 22.33 -26.22 -13.70
N HIS A 400 23.03 -25.09 -13.90
CA HIS A 400 23.38 -24.08 -12.91
C HIS A 400 22.29 -22.99 -12.97
N ASN A 401 21.18 -23.17 -12.24
CA ASN A 401 20.03 -22.27 -12.34
C ASN A 401 20.21 -21.01 -11.50
N GLY A 402 20.74 -21.14 -10.29
CA GLY A 402 20.89 -20.01 -9.38
C GLY A 402 21.66 -20.34 -8.10
N PRO A 403 21.89 -19.32 -7.25
CA PRO A 403 22.57 -19.42 -5.96
C PRO A 403 22.23 -20.63 -5.09
N ARG A 404 20.95 -21.01 -5.02
CA ARG A 404 20.44 -22.16 -4.25
C ARG A 404 19.64 -23.13 -5.12
N SER A 405 19.85 -23.13 -6.44
CA SER A 405 19.07 -23.91 -7.41
C SER A 405 19.99 -24.57 -8.44
N THR A 406 20.11 -25.89 -8.35
CA THR A 406 20.89 -26.71 -9.29
C THR A 406 20.04 -27.88 -9.78
N VAL A 407 20.21 -28.29 -11.04
CA VAL A 407 19.68 -29.57 -11.53
C VAL A 407 20.85 -30.52 -11.77
N VAL A 408 20.72 -31.76 -11.30
CA VAL A 408 21.68 -32.85 -11.52
C VAL A 408 20.98 -34.00 -12.25
N CYS A 409 21.72 -34.78 -13.02
CA CYS A 409 21.17 -35.87 -13.82
C CYS A 409 22.11 -37.07 -13.87
N GLY A 410 21.55 -38.26 -14.09
CA GLY A 410 22.30 -39.51 -14.18
C GLY A 410 21.38 -40.69 -14.50
N PRO A 411 21.84 -41.94 -14.27
CA PRO A 411 21.04 -43.14 -14.46
C PRO A 411 19.72 -43.11 -13.67
N ALA A 412 18.68 -43.76 -14.19
CA ALA A 412 17.40 -43.89 -13.47
C ALA A 412 17.56 -44.65 -12.13
N ALA A 413 18.49 -45.61 -12.08
CA ALA A 413 18.88 -46.33 -10.86
C ALA A 413 19.76 -45.43 -9.95
N GLY A 414 19.47 -45.45 -8.64
CA GLY A 414 20.17 -44.64 -7.64
C GLY A 414 19.62 -43.23 -7.42
N ALA A 415 18.63 -42.78 -8.20
CA ALA A 415 18.03 -41.46 -8.03
C ALA A 415 17.41 -41.25 -6.62
N ASP A 416 16.66 -42.24 -6.12
CA ASP A 416 16.03 -42.16 -4.80
C ASP A 416 17.05 -42.28 -3.65
N GLU A 417 18.21 -42.90 -3.91
CA GLU A 417 19.33 -42.95 -2.97
C GLU A 417 20.07 -41.61 -2.91
N LEU A 418 20.27 -40.96 -4.06
CA LEU A 418 20.86 -39.62 -4.13
C LEU A 418 19.94 -38.54 -3.52
N ILE A 419 18.61 -38.65 -3.67
CA ILE A 419 17.66 -37.79 -2.93
C ILE A 419 17.89 -37.94 -1.43
N ARG A 420 17.89 -39.17 -0.90
CA ARG A 420 18.15 -39.43 0.53
C ARG A 420 19.52 -38.95 0.99
N ALA A 421 20.55 -39.04 0.15
CA ALA A 421 21.90 -38.55 0.47
C ALA A 421 21.93 -37.02 0.64
N TYR A 422 21.23 -36.26 -0.22
CA TYR A 422 21.06 -34.82 -0.03
C TYR A 422 20.23 -34.49 1.22
N GLU A 423 19.13 -35.20 1.44
CA GLU A 423 18.24 -34.98 2.60
C GLU A 423 18.95 -35.22 3.93
N LEU A 424 19.78 -36.27 4.03
CA LEU A 424 20.66 -36.52 5.18
C LEU A 424 21.70 -35.41 5.40
N GLY A 425 22.11 -34.72 4.34
CA GLY A 425 22.95 -33.52 4.39
C GLY A 425 22.19 -32.21 4.67
N GLY A 426 20.88 -32.26 4.90
CA GLY A 426 20.03 -31.08 5.11
C GLY A 426 19.67 -30.33 3.82
N VAL A 427 19.97 -30.88 2.65
CA VAL A 427 19.68 -30.28 1.33
C VAL A 427 18.42 -30.91 0.75
N ARG A 428 17.40 -30.11 0.44
CA ARG A 428 16.21 -30.63 -0.25
C ARG A 428 16.55 -31.02 -1.69
N ALA A 429 16.19 -32.23 -2.08
CA ALA A 429 16.24 -32.70 -3.46
C ALA A 429 14.87 -33.26 -3.89
N ARG A 430 14.46 -33.03 -5.13
CA ARG A 430 13.20 -33.55 -5.70
C ARG A 430 13.41 -34.07 -7.12
N ARG A 431 12.70 -35.14 -7.49
CA ARG A 431 12.70 -35.66 -8.85
C ARG A 431 11.98 -34.67 -9.77
N ILE A 432 12.57 -34.38 -10.93
CA ILE A 432 11.88 -33.68 -12.03
C ILE A 432 11.09 -34.74 -12.80
N PRO A 433 9.84 -34.47 -13.25
CA PRO A 433 9.04 -35.43 -14.01
C PRO A 433 9.54 -35.59 -15.46
N VAL A 434 10.73 -36.18 -15.57
CA VAL A 434 11.41 -36.61 -16.81
C VAL A 434 12.16 -37.91 -16.53
N ASP A 435 12.13 -38.83 -17.49
CA ASP A 435 12.70 -40.18 -17.38
C ASP A 435 13.93 -40.38 -18.29
N TYR A 436 14.55 -39.27 -18.68
CA TYR A 436 15.77 -39.20 -19.48
C TYR A 436 16.75 -38.19 -18.87
N ALA A 437 18.05 -38.42 -19.02
CA ALA A 437 19.10 -37.55 -18.48
C ALA A 437 19.66 -36.62 -19.56
N SER A 438 18.96 -35.52 -19.87
CA SER A 438 19.51 -34.46 -20.72
C SER A 438 20.72 -33.78 -20.07
N HIS A 439 21.52 -33.08 -20.86
CA HIS A 439 22.75 -32.40 -20.43
C HIS A 439 23.84 -33.34 -19.87
N SER A 440 23.77 -34.63 -20.21
CA SER A 440 24.66 -35.70 -19.76
C SER A 440 25.28 -36.50 -20.92
N ALA A 441 26.21 -37.41 -20.61
CA ALA A 441 26.80 -38.33 -21.59
C ALA A 441 25.77 -39.24 -22.29
N GLU A 442 24.62 -39.52 -21.67
CA GLU A 442 23.55 -40.34 -22.28
C GLU A 442 23.06 -39.76 -23.61
N VAL A 443 23.10 -38.44 -23.76
CA VAL A 443 22.71 -37.72 -24.99
C VAL A 443 23.62 -38.07 -26.19
N GLU A 444 24.83 -38.60 -25.96
CA GLU A 444 25.71 -39.06 -27.05
C GLU A 444 25.12 -40.21 -27.86
N ARG A 445 24.25 -41.05 -27.25
CA ARG A 445 23.56 -42.16 -27.92
C ARG A 445 22.70 -41.68 -29.10
N ILE A 446 22.06 -40.51 -28.97
CA ILE A 446 21.18 -39.94 -30.00
C ILE A 446 21.89 -38.91 -30.89
N ARG A 447 23.22 -38.74 -30.80
CA ARG A 447 23.96 -37.73 -31.60
C ARG A 447 23.71 -37.87 -33.09
N SER A 448 23.85 -39.08 -33.63
CA SER A 448 23.65 -39.38 -35.05
C SER A 448 22.18 -39.24 -35.47
N VAL A 449 21.26 -39.71 -34.63
CA VAL A 449 19.80 -39.62 -34.85
C VAL A 449 19.34 -38.17 -34.90
N LEU A 450 19.76 -37.35 -33.92
CA LEU A 450 19.42 -35.93 -33.85
C LEU A 450 20.00 -35.16 -35.05
N ALA A 451 21.25 -35.43 -35.43
CA ALA A 451 21.88 -34.80 -36.59
C ALA A 451 21.15 -35.15 -37.90
N ALA A 452 20.77 -36.43 -38.08
CA ALA A 452 20.01 -36.88 -39.24
C ALA A 452 18.60 -36.26 -39.32
N ARG A 453 17.94 -36.10 -38.17
CA ARG A 453 16.60 -35.51 -38.04
C ARG A 453 16.57 -33.99 -38.26
N LEU A 454 17.49 -33.25 -37.64
CA LEU A 454 17.54 -31.78 -37.76
C LEU A 454 17.93 -31.33 -39.17
N GLY A 455 18.77 -32.11 -39.86
CA GLY A 455 19.32 -31.78 -41.17
C GLY A 455 20.06 -30.44 -41.17
N ALA A 456 20.00 -29.71 -42.28
CA ALA A 456 20.51 -28.34 -42.35
C ALA A 456 19.58 -27.38 -41.60
N VAL A 457 20.06 -26.76 -40.53
CA VAL A 457 19.38 -25.70 -39.79
C VAL A 457 19.86 -24.34 -40.31
N PRO A 458 19.05 -23.55 -41.04
CA PRO A 458 19.45 -22.27 -41.64
C PRO A 458 19.46 -21.14 -40.61
N ALA A 459 20.35 -21.23 -39.62
CA ALA A 459 20.55 -20.19 -38.61
C ALA A 459 21.20 -18.93 -39.21
N ARG A 460 20.89 -17.76 -38.63
CA ARG A 460 21.33 -16.44 -39.13
C ARG A 460 21.73 -15.52 -37.96
N PRO A 461 22.50 -14.44 -38.19
CA PRO A 461 22.72 -13.41 -37.18
C PRO A 461 21.39 -12.84 -36.67
N GLY A 462 21.23 -12.79 -35.35
CA GLY A 462 20.02 -12.29 -34.71
C GLY A 462 19.86 -10.77 -34.83
N ARG A 463 18.61 -10.30 -34.71
CA ARG A 463 18.24 -8.88 -34.59
C ARG A 463 18.26 -8.40 -33.14
N VAL A 464 17.94 -9.30 -32.20
CA VAL A 464 18.03 -9.07 -30.76
C VAL A 464 19.22 -9.88 -30.22
N PRO A 465 20.08 -9.30 -29.37
CA PRO A 465 21.13 -10.04 -28.67
C PRO A 465 20.61 -11.28 -27.94
N LEU A 466 21.24 -12.44 -28.19
CA LEU A 466 20.94 -13.70 -27.51
C LEU A 466 22.12 -14.11 -26.62
N LEU A 467 21.84 -14.41 -25.35
CA LEU A 467 22.82 -15.07 -24.47
C LEU A 467 22.57 -16.57 -24.46
N SER A 468 23.60 -17.29 -24.89
CA SER A 468 23.62 -18.75 -24.89
C SER A 468 23.82 -19.26 -23.47
N THR A 469 22.94 -20.15 -23.04
CA THR A 469 23.14 -20.88 -21.77
C THR A 469 24.05 -22.09 -21.95
N VAL A 470 24.49 -22.42 -23.16
CA VAL A 470 25.55 -23.42 -23.42
C VAL A 470 26.93 -22.82 -23.11
N THR A 471 27.18 -21.59 -23.56
CA THR A 471 28.45 -20.89 -23.32
C THR A 471 28.45 -20.13 -21.99
N GLY A 472 27.31 -19.53 -21.61
CA GLY A 472 27.18 -18.56 -20.53
C GLY A 472 27.45 -17.12 -20.96
N ALA A 473 27.39 -16.82 -22.27
CA ALA A 473 27.72 -15.52 -22.85
C ALA A 473 26.89 -15.22 -24.11
N ALA A 474 26.98 -13.99 -24.63
CA ALA A 474 26.42 -13.62 -25.93
C ALA A 474 27.01 -14.49 -27.06
N ILE A 475 26.18 -14.86 -28.04
CA ILE A 475 26.57 -15.73 -29.16
C ILE A 475 26.19 -15.11 -30.52
N ASP A 476 26.97 -15.41 -31.56
CA ASP A 476 26.54 -15.16 -32.94
C ASP A 476 25.50 -16.22 -33.34
N GLY A 477 24.28 -15.76 -33.62
CA GLY A 477 23.16 -16.58 -34.07
C GLY A 477 23.49 -17.44 -35.30
N ALA A 478 24.38 -16.98 -36.18
CA ALA A 478 24.80 -17.76 -37.34
C ALA A 478 25.46 -19.11 -36.99
N THR A 479 25.99 -19.26 -35.78
CA THR A 479 26.59 -20.52 -35.30
C THR A 479 25.60 -21.49 -34.66
N MET A 480 24.31 -21.13 -34.54
CA MET A 480 23.28 -21.97 -33.90
C MET A 480 22.71 -23.05 -34.86
N ASP A 481 23.61 -23.82 -35.46
CA ASP A 481 23.31 -24.88 -36.43
C ASP A 481 22.88 -26.21 -35.76
N ALA A 482 22.76 -27.29 -36.53
CA ALA A 482 22.37 -28.60 -35.99
C ALA A 482 23.37 -29.18 -34.96
N ALA A 483 24.67 -28.87 -35.08
CA ALA A 483 25.66 -29.27 -34.08
C ALA A 483 25.50 -28.46 -32.79
N TYR A 484 25.17 -27.17 -32.89
CA TYR A 484 24.82 -26.34 -31.74
C TYR A 484 23.60 -26.90 -30.98
N TRP A 485 22.52 -27.28 -31.67
CA TRP A 485 21.32 -27.82 -31.01
C TRP A 485 21.55 -29.18 -30.34
N TYR A 486 22.52 -29.96 -30.84
CA TYR A 486 23.04 -31.12 -30.12
C TYR A 486 23.84 -30.72 -28.87
N GLU A 487 24.77 -29.76 -28.96
CA GLU A 487 25.55 -29.30 -27.81
C GLU A 487 24.66 -28.66 -26.72
N ASN A 488 23.61 -27.91 -27.09
CA ASN A 488 22.59 -27.42 -26.15
C ASN A 488 21.85 -28.56 -25.41
N LEU A 489 21.58 -29.70 -26.07
CA LEU A 489 21.00 -30.86 -25.40
C LEU A 489 22.04 -31.63 -24.55
N ARG A 490 23.32 -31.58 -24.92
CA ARG A 490 24.41 -32.38 -24.35
C ARG A 490 25.16 -31.71 -23.19
N ARG A 491 25.30 -30.39 -23.17
CA ARG A 491 26.13 -29.64 -22.20
C ARG A 491 25.30 -29.13 -21.03
N PRO A 492 25.90 -28.95 -19.83
CA PRO A 492 25.22 -28.31 -18.70
C PRO A 492 24.75 -26.89 -19.02
N VAL A 493 23.53 -26.56 -18.60
CA VAL A 493 22.92 -25.22 -18.78
C VAL A 493 23.52 -24.23 -17.78
N ARG A 494 24.17 -23.18 -18.28
CA ARG A 494 24.82 -22.10 -17.52
C ARG A 494 23.87 -20.89 -17.37
N PHE A 495 22.70 -21.11 -16.79
CA PHE A 495 21.66 -20.07 -16.69
C PHE A 495 22.05 -18.94 -15.73
N GLN A 496 22.50 -19.24 -14.51
CA GLN A 496 22.97 -18.20 -13.57
C GLN A 496 24.09 -17.33 -14.18
N PRO A 497 25.20 -17.87 -14.75
CA PRO A 497 26.20 -17.04 -15.43
C PRO A 497 25.65 -16.12 -16.54
N ALA A 498 24.65 -16.59 -17.31
CA ALA A 498 24.02 -15.77 -18.35
C ALA A 498 23.19 -14.61 -17.77
N ILE A 499 22.43 -14.84 -16.68
CA ILE A 499 21.73 -13.77 -15.95
C ILE A 499 22.72 -12.77 -15.35
N GLU A 500 23.79 -13.25 -14.70
CA GLU A 500 24.82 -12.34 -14.17
C GLU A 500 25.51 -11.52 -15.27
N ALA A 501 25.70 -12.08 -16.48
CA ALA A 501 26.24 -11.36 -17.63
C ALA A 501 25.27 -10.25 -18.10
N LEU A 502 23.96 -10.54 -18.19
CA LEU A 502 22.93 -9.56 -18.53
C LEU A 502 22.88 -8.37 -17.56
N VAL A 503 22.90 -8.64 -16.26
CA VAL A 503 22.90 -7.61 -15.20
C VAL A 503 24.17 -6.75 -15.28
N ARG A 504 25.36 -7.37 -15.45
CA ARG A 504 26.62 -6.64 -15.67
C ARG A 504 26.62 -5.80 -16.95
N SER A 505 25.79 -6.13 -17.94
CA SER A 505 25.56 -5.33 -19.15
C SER A 505 24.47 -4.26 -19.01
N GLY A 506 23.93 -4.04 -17.80
CA GLY A 506 22.97 -2.96 -17.51
C GLY A 506 21.49 -3.32 -17.71
N HIS A 507 21.14 -4.60 -17.91
CA HIS A 507 19.75 -5.03 -18.00
C HIS A 507 19.11 -5.13 -16.61
N THR A 508 17.94 -4.54 -16.44
CA THR A 508 17.27 -4.41 -15.13
C THR A 508 15.89 -5.08 -15.07
N VAL A 509 15.22 -5.37 -16.18
CA VAL A 509 13.88 -5.99 -16.17
C VAL A 509 13.89 -7.31 -16.93
N PHE A 510 13.49 -8.39 -16.26
CA PHE A 510 13.47 -9.75 -16.80
C PHE A 510 12.03 -10.25 -16.86
N VAL A 511 11.52 -10.57 -18.06
CA VAL A 511 10.13 -11.02 -18.26
C VAL A 511 10.13 -12.51 -18.60
N GLU A 512 9.53 -13.36 -17.75
CA GLU A 512 9.44 -14.80 -18.00
C GLU A 512 8.22 -15.12 -18.87
N CYS A 513 8.45 -15.55 -20.12
CA CYS A 513 7.40 -15.87 -21.10
C CYS A 513 6.88 -17.31 -20.91
N SER A 514 6.15 -17.58 -19.84
CA SER A 514 5.57 -18.89 -19.52
C SER A 514 4.13 -18.81 -19.03
N ALA A 515 3.42 -19.94 -19.04
CA ALA A 515 2.08 -20.05 -18.44
C ALA A 515 2.12 -20.22 -16.90
N HIS A 516 3.31 -20.36 -16.32
CA HIS A 516 3.55 -20.39 -14.87
C HIS A 516 5.06 -20.16 -14.62
N PRO A 517 5.48 -19.23 -13.72
CA PRO A 517 6.88 -18.96 -13.47
C PRO A 517 7.61 -20.14 -12.83
N VAL A 518 8.78 -20.47 -13.35
CA VAL A 518 9.70 -21.47 -12.77
C VAL A 518 11.14 -21.02 -12.69
N LEU A 519 11.52 -19.90 -13.33
CA LEU A 519 12.84 -19.30 -13.23
C LEU A 519 12.84 -18.06 -12.34
N THR A 520 11.72 -17.36 -12.14
CA THR A 520 11.61 -16.17 -11.28
C THR A 520 12.44 -16.26 -9.98
N PRO A 521 12.29 -17.28 -9.11
CA PRO A 521 13.05 -17.32 -7.84
C PRO A 521 14.57 -17.48 -8.04
N ALA A 522 15.01 -18.13 -9.12
CA ALA A 522 16.43 -18.31 -9.42
C ALA A 522 17.06 -17.03 -9.99
N ILE A 523 16.28 -16.21 -10.69
CA ILE A 523 16.70 -14.89 -11.18
C ILE A 523 16.78 -13.93 -9.99
N GLU A 524 15.74 -13.85 -9.17
CA GLU A 524 15.69 -13.02 -7.94
C GLU A 524 16.88 -13.31 -7.01
N GLU A 525 17.13 -14.58 -6.68
CA GLU A 525 18.32 -14.98 -5.89
C GLU A 525 19.63 -14.48 -6.52
N THR A 526 19.73 -14.50 -7.86
CA THR A 526 20.92 -14.05 -8.59
C THR A 526 21.05 -12.53 -8.53
N LEU A 527 19.95 -11.78 -8.57
CA LEU A 527 19.92 -10.33 -8.41
C LEU A 527 20.33 -9.90 -7.00
N ASP A 528 19.78 -10.54 -5.95
CA ASP A 528 20.10 -10.25 -4.54
C ASP A 528 21.59 -10.37 -4.22
N ARG A 529 22.29 -11.27 -4.92
CA ARG A 529 23.73 -11.50 -4.76
C ARG A 529 24.60 -10.41 -5.39
N LEU A 530 24.11 -9.71 -6.41
CA LEU A 530 24.92 -8.78 -7.23
C LEU A 530 24.82 -7.35 -6.66
N ALA A 531 25.91 -6.85 -6.09
CA ALA A 531 25.99 -5.46 -5.65
C ALA A 531 25.71 -4.49 -6.83
N GLY A 532 24.74 -3.58 -6.64
CA GLY A 532 24.29 -2.64 -7.68
C GLY A 532 23.02 -3.06 -8.43
N SER A 533 22.40 -4.20 -8.09
CA SER A 533 21.11 -4.65 -8.66
C SER A 533 19.87 -3.94 -8.09
N SER A 534 20.05 -2.98 -7.18
CA SER A 534 18.96 -2.28 -6.47
C SER A 534 18.01 -1.57 -7.45
N GLY A 535 16.85 -2.19 -7.70
CA GLY A 535 15.85 -1.71 -8.67
C GLY A 535 15.64 -2.63 -9.88
N ALA A 536 16.39 -3.72 -10.02
CA ALA A 536 16.10 -4.76 -10.98
C ALA A 536 14.84 -5.56 -10.60
N GLN A 537 14.06 -5.99 -11.59
CA GLN A 537 12.76 -6.66 -11.39
C GLN A 537 12.63 -7.91 -12.26
N VAL A 538 11.88 -8.89 -11.77
CA VAL A 538 11.54 -10.12 -12.48
C VAL A 538 10.01 -10.23 -12.57
N LEU A 539 9.50 -10.38 -13.79
CA LEU A 539 8.09 -10.24 -14.12
C LEU A 539 7.55 -11.55 -14.71
N PRO A 540 6.73 -12.33 -13.99
CA PRO A 540 6.04 -13.49 -14.56
C PRO A 540 4.94 -13.04 -15.53
N THR A 541 4.74 -13.75 -16.65
CA THR A 541 3.67 -13.40 -17.60
C THR A 541 2.29 -13.91 -17.16
N LEU A 542 2.20 -15.13 -16.63
CA LEU A 542 0.97 -15.79 -16.18
C LEU A 542 1.28 -16.75 -15.02
N HIS A 543 0.30 -17.03 -14.17
CA HIS A 543 0.35 -18.17 -13.23
C HIS A 543 -0.66 -19.25 -13.61
N ARG A 544 -0.47 -20.41 -13.00
CA ARG A 544 -1.45 -21.48 -13.01
C ARG A 544 -2.69 -21.02 -12.20
N ASP A 545 -3.87 -21.38 -12.69
CA ASP A 545 -5.19 -21.11 -12.10
C ASP A 545 -5.65 -19.62 -12.14
N ASP A 546 -4.85 -18.70 -12.72
CA ASP A 546 -5.25 -17.31 -13.02
C ASP A 546 -6.11 -17.21 -14.31
N ASP A 547 -7.07 -16.27 -14.34
CA ASP A 547 -7.75 -15.81 -15.58
C ASP A 547 -6.73 -15.11 -16.50
N VAL A 548 -6.65 -15.53 -17.76
CA VAL A 548 -5.61 -15.06 -18.70
C VAL A 548 -5.70 -13.56 -18.97
N GLY A 549 -6.90 -12.99 -18.99
CA GLY A 549 -7.08 -11.54 -19.14
C GLY A 549 -6.50 -10.78 -17.96
N THR A 550 -6.83 -11.22 -16.75
CA THR A 550 -6.41 -10.60 -15.50
C THR A 550 -4.90 -10.77 -15.26
N GLY A 551 -4.35 -11.96 -15.55
CA GLY A 551 -2.91 -12.21 -15.53
C GLY A 551 -2.13 -11.30 -16.47
N LEU A 552 -2.57 -11.16 -17.73
CA LEU A 552 -1.93 -10.26 -18.70
C LEU A 552 -2.04 -8.78 -18.32
N HIS A 553 -3.19 -8.33 -17.79
CA HIS A 553 -3.32 -6.97 -17.24
C HIS A 553 -2.37 -6.72 -16.06
N THR A 554 -2.19 -7.71 -15.18
CA THR A 554 -1.29 -7.63 -14.02
C THR A 554 0.18 -7.59 -14.44
N ALA A 555 0.59 -8.47 -15.37
CA ALA A 555 1.94 -8.47 -15.91
C ALA A 555 2.26 -7.16 -16.67
N ALA A 556 1.32 -6.66 -17.47
CA ALA A 556 1.46 -5.38 -18.17
C ALA A 556 1.54 -4.18 -17.21
N ALA A 557 0.75 -4.20 -16.13
CA ALA A 557 0.78 -3.18 -15.08
C ALA A 557 2.14 -3.12 -14.36
N ALA A 558 2.69 -4.29 -14.01
CA ALA A 558 4.01 -4.39 -13.40
C ALA A 558 5.12 -3.93 -14.38
N ALA A 559 5.08 -4.37 -15.65
CA ALA A 559 6.03 -3.95 -16.67
C ALA A 559 6.02 -2.44 -16.93
N TRP A 560 4.83 -1.82 -17.04
CA TRP A 560 4.70 -0.38 -17.27
C TRP A 560 5.21 0.46 -16.09
N SER A 561 4.93 -0.01 -14.87
CA SER A 561 5.41 0.61 -13.63
C SER A 561 6.93 0.45 -13.47
N ALA A 562 7.50 -0.67 -13.93
CA ALA A 562 8.95 -0.90 -14.03
C ALA A 562 9.64 -0.07 -15.13
N GLY A 563 8.89 0.72 -15.91
CA GLY A 563 9.40 1.60 -16.95
C GLY A 563 9.27 1.08 -18.38
N VAL A 564 8.89 -0.18 -18.59
CA VAL A 564 8.74 -0.80 -19.92
C VAL A 564 7.58 -0.14 -20.70
N PRO A 565 7.73 0.15 -22.00
CA PRO A 565 6.61 0.62 -22.82
C PRO A 565 5.48 -0.41 -22.88
N VAL A 566 4.23 0.05 -22.71
CA VAL A 566 3.02 -0.78 -22.85
C VAL A 566 1.95 -0.01 -23.65
N HIS A 567 1.46 -0.62 -24.72
CA HIS A 567 0.37 -0.12 -25.56
C HIS A 567 -0.99 -0.47 -24.95
N TRP A 568 -1.45 0.34 -24.00
CA TRP A 568 -2.69 0.07 -23.25
C TRP A 568 -3.97 0.01 -24.10
N ASP A 569 -4.01 0.73 -25.24
CA ASP A 569 -5.11 0.60 -26.22
C ASP A 569 -5.29 -0.82 -26.75
N ALA A 570 -4.23 -1.65 -26.73
CA ALA A 570 -4.28 -3.04 -27.15
C ALA A 570 -5.10 -3.94 -26.19
N PHE A 571 -5.52 -3.45 -25.02
CA PHE A 571 -6.50 -4.12 -24.15
C PHE A 571 -7.94 -3.61 -24.36
N LEU A 572 -8.14 -2.54 -25.14
CA LEU A 572 -9.43 -1.84 -25.23
C LEU A 572 -10.13 -2.12 -26.57
N PRO A 573 -11.46 -2.33 -26.59
CA PRO A 573 -12.20 -2.45 -27.83
C PRO A 573 -12.18 -1.12 -28.61
N GLU A 574 -12.22 -1.18 -29.94
CA GLU A 574 -12.17 0.03 -30.79
C GLU A 574 -13.28 1.04 -30.43
N THR A 575 -14.44 0.56 -29.96
CA THR A 575 -15.65 1.36 -29.68
C THR A 575 -15.65 2.20 -28.39
N ALA A 576 -14.64 2.11 -27.52
CA ALA A 576 -14.61 2.92 -26.28
C ALA A 576 -14.35 4.42 -26.60
N SER A 577 -15.22 5.32 -26.15
CA SER A 577 -15.02 6.77 -26.35
C SER A 577 -14.22 7.37 -25.20
N ALA A 578 -13.49 8.48 -25.41
CA ALA A 578 -12.90 9.23 -24.29
C ALA A 578 -14.01 10.00 -23.54
N VAL A 579 -14.08 9.88 -22.21
CA VAL A 579 -15.23 10.36 -21.40
C VAL A 579 -14.84 11.36 -20.30
N LEU A 580 -13.58 11.40 -19.87
CA LEU A 580 -13.16 12.18 -18.69
C LEU A 580 -12.87 13.66 -19.01
N ALA A 581 -13.92 14.46 -19.07
CA ALA A 581 -13.80 15.92 -19.05
C ALA A 581 -13.37 16.44 -17.66
N GLY A 582 -12.48 17.44 -17.64
CA GLY A 582 -12.13 18.18 -16.41
C GLY A 582 -10.87 17.73 -15.65
N LEU A 583 -10.10 16.75 -16.16
CA LEU A 583 -8.85 16.29 -15.52
C LEU A 583 -7.75 17.38 -15.41
N ASP A 584 -7.85 18.46 -16.19
CA ASP A 584 -6.83 19.52 -16.24
C ASP A 584 -7.25 20.82 -15.50
N GLN A 585 -8.30 20.79 -14.65
CA GLN A 585 -8.66 21.91 -13.77
C GLN A 585 -8.18 21.66 -12.32
N PRO A 586 -7.04 22.23 -11.89
CA PRO A 586 -6.60 22.12 -10.50
C PRO A 586 -7.55 22.84 -9.55
N GLY A 587 -7.90 22.20 -8.43
CA GLY A 587 -8.54 22.91 -7.33
C GLY A 587 -7.61 24.00 -6.77
N SER A 588 -8.17 25.13 -6.37
CA SER A 588 -7.42 26.27 -5.80
C SER A 588 -6.59 25.92 -4.56
N GLN A 589 -6.91 24.80 -3.89
CA GLN A 589 -6.19 24.25 -2.75
C GLN A 589 -5.06 23.29 -3.16
N GLU A 590 -5.22 22.56 -4.26
CA GLU A 590 -4.26 21.55 -4.77
C GLU A 590 -3.07 22.21 -5.47
N ALA A 591 -3.27 23.35 -6.13
CA ALA A 591 -2.19 24.16 -6.69
C ALA A 591 -1.18 24.65 -5.62
N ALA A 592 -1.64 24.82 -4.36
CA ALA A 592 -0.80 25.21 -3.23
C ALA A 592 -0.02 24.04 -2.60
N GLU A 593 -0.43 22.79 -2.87
CA GLU A 593 0.34 21.58 -2.50
C GLU A 593 1.34 21.21 -3.61
N ALA A 594 0.93 21.24 -4.89
CA ALA A 594 1.79 20.94 -6.03
C ALA A 594 2.96 21.93 -6.16
N GLY A 595 2.73 23.21 -5.87
CA GLY A 595 3.77 24.26 -5.93
C GLY A 595 4.87 24.19 -4.86
N ARG A 596 4.99 23.09 -4.10
CA ARG A 596 6.01 22.93 -3.04
C ARG A 596 7.20 22.03 -3.40
N ASP A 597 7.07 21.13 -4.39
CA ASP A 597 8.11 20.15 -4.75
C ASP A 597 8.80 20.40 -6.12
N ASP A 598 8.15 21.17 -7.01
CA ASP A 598 8.50 21.30 -8.44
C ASP A 598 9.20 22.62 -8.86
N ASP A 599 9.93 23.27 -7.95
CA ASP A 599 10.81 24.40 -8.32
C ASP A 599 12.14 23.86 -8.93
N PRO A 600 12.53 24.22 -10.16
CA PRO A 600 13.85 23.89 -10.71
C PRO A 600 15.01 24.41 -9.85
N THR A 601 14.77 25.51 -9.12
CA THR A 601 15.69 26.04 -8.11
C THR A 601 15.91 25.01 -7.00
N ASP A 602 14.87 24.28 -6.55
CA ASP A 602 14.97 23.23 -5.53
C ASP A 602 15.71 21.98 -6.03
N ALA A 603 15.77 21.71 -7.34
CA ALA A 603 16.65 20.64 -7.86
C ALA A 603 18.14 20.98 -7.70
N VAL A 604 18.52 22.24 -7.96
CA VAL A 604 19.87 22.77 -7.70
C VAL A 604 20.14 22.86 -6.20
N ASP A 605 19.17 23.33 -5.43
CA ASP A 605 19.24 23.40 -3.97
C ASP A 605 19.41 22.01 -3.34
N ARG A 606 18.68 20.99 -3.81
CA ARG A 606 18.85 19.59 -3.38
C ARG A 606 20.26 19.05 -3.68
N GLY A 607 20.89 19.46 -4.78
CA GLY A 607 22.29 19.14 -5.09
C GLY A 607 23.29 19.85 -4.16
N LEU A 608 23.12 21.16 -3.98
CA LEU A 608 23.92 22.00 -3.10
C LEU A 608 23.83 21.53 -1.64
N TRP A 609 22.61 21.36 -1.11
CA TRP A 609 22.38 20.90 0.26
C TRP A 609 22.88 19.47 0.52
N ARG A 610 22.85 18.58 -0.49
CA ARG A 610 23.48 17.25 -0.37
C ARG A 610 24.99 17.37 -0.18
N SER A 611 25.65 18.25 -0.94
CA SER A 611 27.09 18.52 -0.80
C SER A 611 27.41 19.15 0.56
N VAL A 612 26.55 20.06 1.05
CA VAL A 612 26.66 20.66 2.40
C VAL A 612 26.58 19.57 3.48
N GLU A 613 25.59 18.69 3.41
CA GLU A 613 25.39 17.61 4.41
C GLU A 613 26.50 16.56 4.42
N GLN A 614 27.17 16.35 3.28
CA GLN A 614 28.31 15.45 3.12
C GLN A 614 29.65 16.09 3.53
N GLY A 615 29.69 17.40 3.78
CA GLY A 615 30.92 18.12 4.10
C GLY A 615 31.81 18.39 2.87
N ASP A 616 31.28 18.28 1.66
CA ASP A 616 32.05 18.43 0.42
C ASP A 616 32.28 19.91 0.07
N ALA A 617 33.31 20.48 0.72
CA ALA A 617 33.77 21.83 0.44
C ALA A 617 34.21 22.00 -1.03
N GLY A 618 34.80 20.98 -1.65
CA GLY A 618 35.37 21.06 -3.00
C GLY A 618 34.29 21.29 -4.06
N THR A 619 33.22 20.49 -4.02
CA THR A 619 32.10 20.61 -4.96
C THR A 619 31.37 21.95 -4.79
N ILE A 620 31.16 22.43 -3.57
CA ILE A 620 30.48 23.72 -3.34
C ILE A 620 31.35 24.90 -3.78
N VAL A 621 32.65 24.88 -3.46
CA VAL A 621 33.61 25.92 -3.89
C VAL A 621 33.67 26.01 -5.42
N ALA A 622 33.66 24.87 -6.11
CA ALA A 622 33.59 24.81 -7.56
C ALA A 622 32.25 25.31 -8.13
N SER A 623 31.12 24.95 -7.49
CA SER A 623 29.78 25.40 -7.92
C SER A 623 29.52 26.90 -7.67
N LEU A 624 30.11 27.47 -6.62
CA LEU A 624 29.97 28.90 -6.28
C LEU A 624 31.08 29.79 -6.89
N GLY A 625 32.10 29.20 -7.53
CA GLY A 625 33.22 29.95 -8.13
C GLY A 625 34.03 30.74 -7.10
N LEU A 626 34.37 30.13 -5.97
CA LEU A 626 35.05 30.80 -4.85
C LEU A 626 36.57 30.58 -4.86
N ASP A 627 37.32 31.68 -4.79
CA ASP A 627 38.79 31.65 -4.77
C ASP A 627 39.37 31.60 -3.36
N GLY A 628 40.46 30.84 -3.19
CA GLY A 628 41.44 30.94 -2.08
C GLY A 628 40.83 31.18 -0.70
N ASP A 629 41.01 32.40 -0.18
CA ASP A 629 40.57 32.80 1.17
C ASP A 629 39.06 32.60 1.41
N ARG A 630 38.23 32.75 0.38
CA ARG A 630 36.77 32.55 0.49
C ARG A 630 36.39 31.07 0.58
N ALA A 631 37.16 30.20 -0.07
CA ALA A 631 36.98 28.75 0.03
C ALA A 631 37.30 28.23 1.43
N ALA A 632 38.32 28.79 2.09
CA ALA A 632 38.67 28.46 3.48
C ALA A 632 37.55 28.85 4.46
N VAL A 633 37.04 30.08 4.38
CA VAL A 633 35.93 30.54 5.25
C VAL A 633 34.66 29.71 5.04
N LEU A 634 34.35 29.30 3.80
CA LEU A 634 33.22 28.42 3.53
C LEU A 634 33.43 27.01 4.14
N ALA A 635 34.65 26.46 4.04
CA ALA A 635 34.98 25.16 4.63
C ALA A 635 34.84 25.17 6.17
N GLU A 636 35.17 26.27 6.84
CA GLU A 636 34.93 26.46 8.28
C GLU A 636 33.42 26.58 8.62
N ALA A 637 32.63 27.21 7.76
CA ALA A 637 31.18 27.38 7.96
C ALA A 637 30.34 26.12 7.60
N LEU A 638 30.88 25.22 6.78
CA LEU A 638 30.19 24.04 6.23
C LEU A 638 29.58 23.11 7.30
N PRO A 639 30.28 22.74 8.39
CA PRO A 639 29.70 21.94 9.47
C PRO A 639 28.50 22.61 10.16
N ALA A 640 28.51 23.95 10.27
CA ALA A 640 27.41 24.71 10.86
C ALA A 640 26.18 24.74 9.93
N LEU A 641 26.39 24.86 8.61
CA LEU A 641 25.35 24.79 7.57
C LEU A 641 24.76 23.37 7.46
N ALA A 642 25.59 22.33 7.49
CA ALA A 642 25.17 20.93 7.53
C ALA A 642 24.34 20.63 8.79
N GLY A 643 24.79 21.14 9.94
CA GLY A 643 24.03 21.08 11.19
C GLY A 643 22.70 21.82 11.11
N TRP A 644 22.64 22.98 10.44
CA TRP A 644 21.40 23.73 10.23
C TRP A 644 20.42 22.97 9.31
N ARG A 645 20.86 22.48 8.15
CA ARG A 645 20.00 21.76 7.20
C ARG A 645 19.42 20.49 7.82
N ARG A 646 20.23 19.75 8.60
CA ARG A 646 19.78 18.58 9.37
C ARG A 646 18.66 18.96 10.36
N ARG A 647 18.86 20.01 11.16
CA ARG A 647 17.84 20.52 12.09
C ARG A 647 16.55 20.91 11.37
N VAL A 648 16.62 21.61 10.25
CA VAL A 648 15.44 21.99 9.46
C VAL A 648 14.67 20.76 8.98
N ARG A 649 15.36 19.72 8.46
CA ARG A 649 14.70 18.46 8.06
C ARG A 649 14.07 17.71 9.23
N GLU A 650 14.76 17.61 10.36
CA GLU A 650 14.22 17.00 11.59
C GLU A 650 12.96 17.74 12.07
N GLN A 651 12.98 19.08 12.04
CA GLN A 651 11.82 19.91 12.36
C GLN A 651 10.67 19.73 11.36
N VAL A 652 10.94 19.55 10.05
CA VAL A 652 9.90 19.33 9.02
C VAL A 652 9.22 17.98 9.21
N ALA A 653 10.00 16.91 9.45
CA ALA A 653 9.45 15.59 9.75
C ALA A 653 8.55 15.62 11.00
N VAL A 654 9.01 16.29 12.06
CA VAL A 654 8.28 16.46 13.32
C VAL A 654 7.03 17.35 13.17
N ALA A 655 7.03 18.33 12.27
CA ALA A 655 5.88 19.22 12.08
C ALA A 655 4.61 18.46 11.65
N GLY A 656 4.76 17.37 10.88
CA GLY A 656 3.66 16.48 10.50
C GLY A 656 3.11 15.62 11.64
N TRP A 657 3.81 15.53 12.77
CA TRP A 657 3.40 14.68 13.91
C TRP A 657 2.58 15.44 14.98
N ARG A 658 2.65 16.78 15.00
CA ARG A 658 2.06 17.61 16.06
C ARG A 658 0.59 17.92 15.80
N HIS A 659 -0.29 17.49 16.70
CA HIS A 659 -1.73 17.66 16.64
C HIS A 659 -2.29 18.17 17.98
N GLN A 660 -3.43 18.87 17.96
CA GLN A 660 -4.08 19.45 19.14
C GLN A 660 -5.60 19.28 19.04
N VAL A 661 -6.26 19.10 20.19
CA VAL A 661 -7.73 19.13 20.27
C VAL A 661 -8.18 20.59 20.25
N ARG A 662 -9.09 20.91 19.33
CA ARG A 662 -9.80 22.18 19.25
C ARG A 662 -11.29 21.91 19.50
N TRP A 663 -11.93 22.81 20.23
CA TRP A 663 -13.38 22.76 20.43
C TRP A 663 -14.06 23.70 19.44
N SER A 664 -15.01 23.18 18.68
CA SER A 664 -15.82 23.94 17.72
C SER A 664 -17.26 24.05 18.21
N SER A 665 -17.89 25.20 17.98
CA SER A 665 -19.29 25.39 18.35
C SER A 665 -20.21 24.60 17.42
N ALA A 666 -21.20 23.93 18.01
CA ALA A 666 -22.22 23.15 17.33
C ALA A 666 -23.63 23.71 17.66
N PRO A 667 -24.60 23.60 16.75
CA PRO A 667 -25.98 24.01 17.02
C PRO A 667 -26.59 23.13 18.12
N LEU A 668 -27.40 23.75 18.99
CA LEU A 668 -28.26 23.03 19.93
C LEU A 668 -29.31 22.23 19.14
N PRO A 669 -29.50 20.92 19.41
CA PRO A 669 -30.64 20.17 18.92
C PRO A 669 -31.95 20.78 19.41
N ASP A 670 -33.02 20.68 18.61
CA ASP A 670 -34.36 21.04 19.08
C ASP A 670 -34.71 20.24 20.34
N ALA A 671 -35.10 20.94 21.40
CA ALA A 671 -35.40 20.38 22.71
C ALA A 671 -36.76 19.64 22.74
N ALA A 672 -36.94 18.67 21.83
CA ALA A 672 -38.00 17.68 21.92
C ALA A 672 -37.88 16.90 23.24
N ALA A 673 -39.00 16.39 23.74
CA ALA A 673 -38.99 15.53 24.92
C ALA A 673 -38.07 14.32 24.68
N ALA A 674 -37.12 14.10 25.58
CA ALA A 674 -36.23 12.95 25.51
C ALA A 674 -37.07 11.66 25.39
N PRO A 675 -36.76 10.77 24.44
CA PRO A 675 -37.58 9.59 24.21
C PRO A 675 -37.49 8.67 25.42
N GLY A 676 -38.63 8.31 26.01
CA GLY A 676 -38.76 7.30 27.06
C GLY A 676 -38.12 7.63 28.43
N PRO A 677 -38.34 6.76 29.45
CA PRO A 677 -37.71 6.91 30.76
C PRO A 677 -36.21 6.60 30.68
N TRP A 678 -35.40 7.57 31.11
CA TRP A 678 -33.96 7.42 31.29
C TRP A 678 -33.63 6.89 32.68
N LEU A 679 -32.59 6.06 32.81
CA LEU A 679 -31.99 5.76 34.11
C LEU A 679 -30.89 6.79 34.40
N VAL A 680 -30.93 7.43 35.56
CA VAL A 680 -29.86 8.35 35.99
C VAL A 680 -29.05 7.66 37.08
N ALA A 681 -27.84 7.22 36.75
CA ALA A 681 -26.94 6.56 37.68
C ALA A 681 -26.20 7.60 38.54
N VAL A 682 -26.38 7.51 39.86
CA VAL A 682 -25.91 8.51 40.83
C VAL A 682 -25.16 7.83 41.96
N ALA A 683 -24.00 8.36 42.36
CA ALA A 683 -23.26 7.84 43.50
C ALA A 683 -24.10 8.04 44.78
N ARG A 684 -24.22 6.99 45.60
CA ARG A 684 -25.18 6.95 46.72
C ARG A 684 -24.91 8.04 47.78
N GLY A 685 -23.66 8.49 47.91
CA GLY A 685 -23.28 9.63 48.75
C GLY A 685 -23.71 10.99 48.21
N GLN A 686 -23.98 11.10 46.91
CA GLN A 686 -24.26 12.36 46.18
C GLN A 686 -25.77 12.58 45.90
N LEU A 687 -26.66 11.70 46.37
CA LEU A 687 -28.11 11.79 46.12
C LEU A 687 -28.77 13.10 46.61
N ALA A 688 -28.15 13.79 47.55
CA ALA A 688 -28.62 15.07 48.10
C ALA A 688 -27.78 16.28 47.63
N ASP A 689 -26.81 16.08 46.73
CA ASP A 689 -26.03 17.18 46.19
C ASP A 689 -26.92 18.08 45.29
N PRO A 690 -26.95 19.41 45.48
CA PRO A 690 -27.84 20.30 44.73
C PRO A 690 -27.60 20.29 43.21
N TYR A 691 -26.37 20.04 42.76
CA TYR A 691 -26.03 20.00 41.34
C TYR A 691 -26.48 18.66 40.71
N VAL A 692 -26.34 17.55 41.44
CA VAL A 692 -26.92 16.25 41.06
C VAL A 692 -28.44 16.34 40.96
N VAL A 693 -29.11 16.96 41.93
CA VAL A 693 -30.57 17.19 41.89
C VAL A 693 -30.96 18.00 40.65
N ALA A 694 -30.25 19.10 40.36
CA ALA A 694 -30.50 19.90 39.16
C ALA A 694 -30.32 19.10 37.85
N CYS A 695 -29.32 18.21 37.78
CA CYS A 695 -29.15 17.31 36.63
C CYS A 695 -30.30 16.31 36.47
N CYS A 696 -30.84 15.80 37.59
CA CYS A 696 -32.00 14.91 37.58
C CYS A 696 -33.29 15.64 37.17
N ASP A 697 -33.53 16.83 37.72
CA ASP A 697 -34.68 17.67 37.39
C ASP A 697 -34.66 18.13 35.92
N ALA A 698 -33.46 18.29 35.35
CA ALA A 698 -33.29 18.58 33.93
C ALA A 698 -33.77 17.43 33.00
N VAL A 699 -33.98 16.20 33.50
CA VAL A 699 -34.44 15.04 32.71
C VAL A 699 -35.81 14.53 33.21
N PRO A 700 -36.94 15.16 32.80
CA PRO A 700 -38.26 14.80 33.28
C PRO A 700 -38.63 13.33 33.04
N GLY A 701 -39.10 12.64 34.07
CA GLY A 701 -39.48 11.23 34.01
C GLY A 701 -38.34 10.23 34.19
N ALA A 702 -37.11 10.70 34.40
CA ALA A 702 -35.98 9.85 34.75
C ALA A 702 -36.20 9.05 36.04
N GLN A 703 -35.60 7.86 36.11
CA GLN A 703 -35.57 7.01 37.29
C GLN A 703 -34.15 6.98 37.87
N LEU A 704 -34.04 7.23 39.17
CA LEU A 704 -32.74 7.21 39.86
C LEU A 704 -32.24 5.77 40.02
N LEU A 705 -30.98 5.55 39.65
CA LEU A 705 -30.24 4.31 39.88
C LEU A 705 -29.07 4.59 40.84
N PRO A 706 -29.28 4.56 42.18
CA PRO A 706 -28.19 4.81 43.13
C PRO A 706 -27.13 3.70 43.06
N VAL A 707 -25.88 4.03 42.75
CA VAL A 707 -24.73 3.10 42.77
C VAL A 707 -23.90 3.39 44.01
N GLY A 708 -23.28 2.39 44.62
CA GLY A 708 -22.41 2.59 45.77
C GLY A 708 -21.33 1.52 45.85
N ALA A 709 -20.24 1.78 46.58
CA ALA A 709 -19.11 0.86 46.79
C ALA A 709 -19.46 -0.58 47.25
N THR A 710 -20.67 -0.82 47.77
CA THR A 710 -21.21 -2.14 48.16
C THR A 710 -22.00 -2.86 47.07
N ASP A 711 -22.44 -2.16 46.02
CA ASP A 711 -23.11 -2.78 44.87
C ASP A 711 -22.06 -3.62 44.10
N THR A 712 -22.36 -4.89 43.85
CA THR A 712 -21.56 -5.76 42.99
C THR A 712 -22.07 -5.67 41.55
N ARG A 713 -21.24 -6.14 40.60
CA ARG A 713 -21.63 -6.35 39.21
C ARG A 713 -22.97 -7.10 39.10
N ASP A 714 -23.12 -8.22 39.80
CA ASP A 714 -24.35 -9.01 39.85
C ASP A 714 -25.55 -8.25 40.45
N SER A 715 -25.35 -7.52 41.56
CA SER A 715 -26.46 -6.82 42.22
C SER A 715 -26.95 -5.62 41.40
N LEU A 716 -26.05 -4.94 40.70
CA LEU A 716 -26.40 -3.86 39.78
C LEU A 716 -27.04 -4.40 38.50
N ALA A 717 -26.54 -5.50 37.93
CA ALA A 717 -27.16 -6.15 36.77
C ALA A 717 -28.58 -6.66 37.08
N GLY A 718 -28.78 -7.27 38.25
CA GLY A 718 -30.11 -7.71 38.73
C GLY A 718 -31.07 -6.56 39.09
N ARG A 719 -30.57 -5.33 39.27
CA ARG A 719 -31.41 -4.12 39.32
C ARG A 719 -31.75 -3.68 37.91
N LEU A 720 -30.76 -3.51 37.04
CA LEU A 720 -30.93 -3.10 35.64
C LEU A 720 -31.93 -3.98 34.87
N ARG A 721 -31.89 -5.32 35.05
CA ARG A 721 -32.87 -6.23 34.44
C ARG A 721 -34.31 -5.95 34.91
N ARG A 722 -34.53 -5.76 36.22
CA ARG A 722 -35.86 -5.42 36.77
C ARG A 722 -36.37 -4.08 36.23
N GLU A 723 -35.50 -3.07 36.14
CA GLU A 723 -35.89 -1.80 35.54
C GLU A 723 -36.34 -2.00 34.07
N ALA A 724 -35.60 -2.79 33.29
CA ALA A 724 -35.93 -3.08 31.89
C ALA A 724 -37.16 -4.00 31.70
N GLU A 725 -37.46 -4.89 32.65
CA GLU A 725 -38.66 -5.71 32.68
C GLU A 725 -39.91 -4.88 33.02
N GLU A 726 -39.79 -3.91 33.93
CA GLU A 726 -40.89 -3.04 34.35
C GLU A 726 -41.19 -1.91 33.34
N ARG A 727 -40.16 -1.38 32.64
CA ARG A 727 -40.33 -0.26 31.71
C ARG A 727 -39.30 -0.27 30.58
N ALA A 728 -39.70 0.24 29.41
CA ALA A 728 -38.80 0.42 28.26
C ALA A 728 -37.78 1.53 28.54
N VAL A 729 -36.61 1.15 29.07
CA VAL A 729 -35.48 2.06 29.31
C VAL A 729 -34.92 2.58 27.99
N ALA A 730 -34.85 3.89 27.83
CA ALA A 730 -34.38 4.51 26.58
C ALA A 730 -32.88 4.83 26.56
N GLY A 731 -32.26 4.95 27.73
CA GLY A 731 -30.85 5.31 27.88
C GLY A 731 -30.44 5.44 29.35
N VAL A 732 -29.13 5.59 29.57
CA VAL A 732 -28.51 5.79 30.88
C VAL A 732 -27.73 7.09 30.88
N LEU A 733 -28.04 8.00 31.79
CA LEU A 733 -27.21 9.16 32.13
C LEU A 733 -26.42 8.81 33.40
N SER A 734 -25.10 8.70 33.30
CA SER A 734 -24.23 8.45 34.44
C SER A 734 -23.69 9.76 35.00
N LEU A 735 -24.10 10.12 36.21
CA LEU A 735 -23.54 11.23 37.00
C LEU A 735 -22.41 10.75 37.93
N LEU A 736 -21.99 9.48 37.82
CA LEU A 736 -21.00 8.86 38.71
C LEU A 736 -19.64 9.57 38.66
N ALA A 737 -19.27 10.17 37.53
CA ALA A 737 -18.00 10.90 37.40
C ALA A 737 -17.89 12.11 38.35
N LEU A 738 -19.00 12.63 38.86
CA LEU A 738 -19.02 13.73 39.83
C LEU A 738 -18.49 13.31 41.22
N ASP A 739 -18.41 12.00 41.51
CA ASP A 739 -17.83 11.49 42.75
C ASP A 739 -16.31 11.24 42.62
N GLU A 740 -15.55 12.33 42.83
CA GLU A 740 -14.09 12.31 42.88
C GLU A 740 -13.53 11.83 44.24
N THR A 741 -14.36 11.35 45.18
CA THR A 741 -13.88 10.88 46.48
C THR A 741 -13.08 9.57 46.37
N PRO A 742 -12.04 9.32 47.19
CA PRO A 742 -11.30 8.05 47.16
C PRO A 742 -12.17 6.84 47.58
N ASP A 743 -12.08 5.70 46.89
CA ASP A 743 -12.76 4.46 47.33
C ASP A 743 -12.21 4.02 48.71
N PRO A 744 -13.08 3.67 49.68
CA PRO A 744 -12.64 3.31 51.03
C PRO A 744 -11.72 2.08 51.14
N ARG A 745 -11.65 1.23 50.12
CA ARG A 745 -10.77 0.06 50.05
C ARG A 745 -9.52 0.33 49.20
N ARG A 746 -9.60 1.25 48.24
CA ARG A 746 -8.53 1.63 47.30
C ARG A 746 -8.38 3.16 47.22
N PRO A 747 -7.71 3.80 48.20
CA PRO A 747 -7.57 5.25 48.24
C PRO A 747 -6.83 5.86 47.04
N GLY A 748 -6.15 5.05 46.22
CA GLY A 748 -5.55 5.48 44.96
C GLY A 748 -6.56 5.72 43.82
N VAL A 749 -7.81 5.27 43.96
CA VAL A 749 -8.82 5.27 42.89
C VAL A 749 -10.09 6.03 43.30
N PRO A 750 -10.61 6.97 42.49
CA PRO A 750 -11.89 7.62 42.77
C PRO A 750 -13.07 6.64 42.70
N ALA A 751 -14.01 6.77 43.65
CA ALA A 751 -15.21 5.94 43.75
C ALA A 751 -16.04 6.00 42.47
N GLY A 752 -16.28 7.20 41.92
CA GLY A 752 -17.05 7.40 40.70
C GLY A 752 -16.49 6.69 39.46
N LEU A 753 -15.18 6.50 39.39
CA LEU A 753 -14.53 5.75 38.30
C LEU A 753 -14.77 4.25 38.43
N LEU A 754 -14.61 3.70 39.65
CA LEU A 754 -14.91 2.29 39.95
C LEU A 754 -16.38 1.97 39.73
N GLU A 755 -17.28 2.82 40.22
CA GLU A 755 -18.72 2.68 40.04
C GLU A 755 -19.11 2.78 38.56
N THR A 756 -18.43 3.61 37.76
CA THR A 756 -18.62 3.65 36.30
C THR A 756 -18.17 2.35 35.63
N ALA A 757 -17.02 1.78 36.01
CA ALA A 757 -16.56 0.49 35.48
C ALA A 757 -17.56 -0.64 35.83
N VAL A 758 -18.07 -0.67 37.06
CA VAL A 758 -19.09 -1.62 37.50
C VAL A 758 -20.43 -1.40 36.77
N LEU A 759 -20.83 -0.16 36.49
CA LEU A 759 -22.03 0.15 35.69
C LEU A 759 -21.90 -0.38 34.25
N LEU A 760 -20.76 -0.16 33.59
CA LEU A 760 -20.50 -0.65 32.23
C LEU A 760 -20.50 -2.19 32.18
N GLN A 761 -19.94 -2.85 33.19
CA GLN A 761 -19.98 -4.31 33.34
C GLN A 761 -21.40 -4.83 33.61
N ALA A 762 -22.16 -4.15 34.46
CA ALA A 762 -23.52 -4.55 34.82
C ALA A 762 -24.54 -4.35 33.68
N LEU A 763 -24.31 -3.37 32.80
CA LEU A 763 -25.11 -3.19 31.57
C LEU A 763 -24.90 -4.33 30.57
N GLU A 764 -23.66 -4.83 30.43
CA GLU A 764 -23.36 -6.02 29.63
C GLU A 764 -24.07 -7.25 30.19
N ASP A 765 -23.94 -7.51 31.49
CA ASP A 765 -24.57 -8.66 32.14
C ASP A 765 -26.10 -8.60 32.14
N ALA A 766 -26.68 -7.39 32.19
CA ALA A 766 -28.11 -7.18 32.04
C ALA A 766 -28.59 -7.40 30.59
N GLY A 767 -27.68 -7.48 29.61
CA GLY A 767 -28.00 -7.59 28.19
C GLY A 767 -28.51 -6.29 27.56
N LEU A 768 -28.29 -5.14 28.21
CA LEU A 768 -28.86 -3.85 27.84
C LEU A 768 -27.92 -3.08 26.88
N ASP A 769 -28.34 -3.02 25.63
CA ASP A 769 -27.72 -2.22 24.56
C ASP A 769 -28.47 -0.88 24.41
N VAL A 770 -28.49 -0.09 25.49
CA VAL A 770 -29.08 1.26 25.51
C VAL A 770 -27.99 2.34 25.54
N PRO A 771 -28.20 3.51 24.87
CA PRO A 771 -27.26 4.63 24.91
C PRO A 771 -26.82 5.00 26.32
N LEU A 772 -25.52 5.21 26.51
CA LEU A 772 -24.96 5.69 27.78
C LEU A 772 -24.25 7.03 27.58
N TRP A 773 -24.68 8.06 28.29
CA TRP A 773 -23.96 9.33 28.42
C TRP A 773 -23.35 9.42 29.81
N ALA A 774 -22.03 9.56 29.91
CA ALA A 774 -21.37 9.92 31.16
C ALA A 774 -21.21 11.43 31.25
N ALA A 775 -21.72 12.02 32.33
CA ALA A 775 -21.67 13.45 32.56
C ALA A 775 -20.50 13.84 33.47
N THR A 776 -19.72 14.82 33.04
CA THR A 776 -18.67 15.48 33.83
C THR A 776 -19.02 16.95 34.06
N ARG A 777 -18.29 17.63 34.96
CA ARG A 777 -18.43 19.06 35.22
C ARG A 777 -17.05 19.71 35.30
N GLY A 778 -16.72 20.57 34.33
CA GLY A 778 -15.43 21.27 34.31
C GLY A 778 -14.23 20.35 34.12
N ALA A 779 -14.42 19.21 33.45
CA ALA A 779 -13.33 18.27 33.12
C ALA A 779 -12.58 18.68 31.84
N VAL A 780 -13.14 19.58 31.04
CA VAL A 780 -12.57 20.10 29.79
C VAL A 780 -12.73 21.62 29.71
N ALA A 781 -11.75 22.30 29.09
CA ALA A 781 -11.89 23.69 28.69
C ALA A 781 -12.39 23.75 27.23
N ALA A 782 -13.69 23.93 27.05
CA ALA A 782 -14.36 23.82 25.74
C ALA A 782 -14.66 25.17 25.06
N ALA A 783 -14.88 26.23 25.84
CA ALA A 783 -15.17 27.56 25.33
C ALA A 783 -14.02 28.56 25.60
N PRO A 784 -13.93 29.69 24.87
CA PRO A 784 -12.99 30.76 25.20
C PRO A 784 -13.20 31.28 26.63
N GLY A 785 -12.16 31.24 27.46
CA GLY A 785 -12.22 31.63 28.88
C GLY A 785 -12.67 30.51 29.83
N ASP A 786 -12.99 29.32 29.30
CA ASP A 786 -13.24 28.12 30.09
C ASP A 786 -11.92 27.54 30.65
N THR A 787 -12.00 26.87 31.80
CA THR A 787 -10.82 26.30 32.48
C THR A 787 -11.19 24.97 33.11
N VAL A 788 -10.30 23.97 32.99
CA VAL A 788 -10.46 22.69 33.71
C VAL A 788 -10.37 22.95 35.22
N THR A 789 -11.44 22.61 35.95
CA THR A 789 -11.53 22.73 37.41
C THR A 789 -11.48 21.37 38.10
N SER A 790 -11.97 20.31 37.44
CA SER A 790 -12.11 18.96 37.98
C SER A 790 -11.41 17.91 37.09
N PRO A 791 -10.06 17.87 37.08
CA PRO A 791 -9.29 16.96 36.22
C PRO A 791 -9.46 15.47 36.60
N GLY A 792 -9.93 15.13 37.80
CA GLY A 792 -10.21 13.75 38.20
C GLY A 792 -11.34 13.12 37.36
N GLN A 793 -12.35 13.90 36.98
CA GLN A 793 -13.48 13.41 36.19
C GLN A 793 -13.09 12.98 34.77
N ALA A 794 -11.99 13.50 34.23
CA ALA A 794 -11.43 13.07 32.94
C ALA A 794 -10.99 11.58 32.92
N LEU A 795 -10.83 10.95 34.09
CA LEU A 795 -10.64 9.50 34.21
C LEU A 795 -11.81 8.73 33.58
N VAL A 796 -13.05 9.16 33.85
CA VAL A 796 -14.25 8.53 33.29
C VAL A 796 -14.31 8.74 31.77
N ALA A 797 -13.82 9.88 31.26
CA ALA A 797 -13.77 10.13 29.83
C ALA A 797 -12.92 9.10 29.08
N GLY A 798 -11.72 8.77 29.57
CA GLY A 798 -10.88 7.74 28.96
C GLY A 798 -11.52 6.34 29.00
N LEU A 799 -12.13 5.96 30.13
CA LEU A 799 -12.80 4.68 30.29
C LEU A 799 -14.01 4.52 29.34
N VAL A 800 -14.86 5.55 29.26
CA VAL A 800 -16.11 5.55 28.46
C VAL A 800 -15.82 5.56 26.96
N ARG A 801 -14.80 6.32 26.50
CA ARG A 801 -14.32 6.25 25.10
C ARG A 801 -13.92 4.82 24.72
N THR A 802 -13.14 4.15 25.57
CA THR A 802 -12.74 2.76 25.33
C THR A 802 -13.94 1.82 25.31
N ALA A 803 -14.87 1.95 26.27
CA ALA A 803 -16.09 1.16 26.31
C ALA A 803 -16.97 1.34 25.05
N GLY A 804 -16.95 2.52 24.42
CA GLY A 804 -17.64 2.78 23.15
C GLY A 804 -17.09 1.98 21.96
N VAL A 805 -15.77 1.80 21.87
CA VAL A 805 -15.12 0.93 20.86
C VAL A 805 -15.28 -0.55 21.21
N GLU A 806 -15.22 -0.88 22.49
CA GLU A 806 -15.40 -2.25 22.97
C GLU A 806 -16.84 -2.75 22.87
N HIS A 807 -17.85 -1.88 22.91
CA HIS A 807 -19.27 -2.23 22.81
C HIS A 807 -20.02 -1.26 21.88
N PRO A 808 -19.77 -1.27 20.55
CA PRO A 808 -20.34 -0.29 19.61
C PRO A 808 -21.88 -0.27 19.56
N GLN A 809 -22.51 -1.39 19.92
CA GLN A 809 -23.96 -1.55 19.98
C GLN A 809 -24.58 -0.67 21.08
N ARG A 810 -23.89 -0.51 22.21
CA ARG A 810 -24.37 0.25 23.37
C ARG A 810 -24.38 1.75 23.13
N ARG A 811 -23.48 2.27 22.28
CA ARG A 811 -23.26 3.71 22.03
C ARG A 811 -22.98 4.48 23.34
N ALA A 812 -21.72 4.54 23.73
CA ALA A 812 -21.25 5.29 24.89
C ALA A 812 -20.70 6.67 24.49
N GLY A 813 -21.10 7.73 25.18
CA GLY A 813 -20.72 9.12 24.93
C GLY A 813 -20.46 9.93 26.20
N LEU A 814 -19.95 11.15 26.02
CA LEU A 814 -19.50 12.05 27.09
C LEU A 814 -20.11 13.44 26.99
N VAL A 815 -20.72 13.92 28.07
CA VAL A 815 -21.29 15.27 28.16
C VAL A 815 -20.66 16.06 29.31
N ASP A 816 -19.83 17.06 29.01
CA ASP A 816 -19.29 17.96 30.04
C ASP A 816 -20.24 19.15 30.26
N LEU A 817 -20.63 19.36 31.51
CA LEU A 817 -21.62 20.35 31.93
C LEU A 817 -20.95 21.56 32.59
N PRO A 818 -21.58 22.76 32.56
CA PRO A 818 -21.02 23.96 33.18
C PRO A 818 -21.06 23.87 34.72
N GLU A 819 -20.22 24.66 35.40
CA GLU A 819 -20.12 24.65 36.87
C GLU A 819 -21.47 24.89 37.59
N ALA A 820 -22.35 25.71 36.99
CA ALA A 820 -23.73 25.90 37.42
C ALA A 820 -24.69 25.47 36.29
N LEU A 821 -25.59 24.53 36.59
CA LEU A 821 -26.61 24.07 35.65
C LEU A 821 -27.82 25.01 35.67
N ASP A 822 -27.78 26.05 34.83
CA ASP A 822 -28.94 26.92 34.60
C ASP A 822 -29.99 26.27 33.67
N GLN A 823 -31.09 26.98 33.44
CA GLN A 823 -32.19 26.47 32.59
C GLN A 823 -31.71 26.16 31.15
N ALA A 824 -30.84 26.99 30.57
CA ALA A 824 -30.35 26.81 29.21
C ALA A 824 -29.37 25.63 29.11
N ALA A 825 -28.54 25.41 30.12
CA ALA A 825 -27.70 24.22 30.24
C ALA A 825 -28.54 22.95 30.43
N GLY A 826 -29.64 23.02 31.19
CA GLY A 826 -30.62 21.93 31.32
C GLY A 826 -31.39 21.63 30.02
N ASP A 827 -31.75 22.67 29.25
CA ASP A 827 -32.30 22.51 27.88
C ASP A 827 -31.26 21.85 26.95
N GLY A 828 -30.00 22.28 27.01
CA GLY A 828 -28.89 21.70 26.25
C GLY A 828 -28.63 20.23 26.57
N LEU A 829 -28.61 19.85 27.85
CA LEU A 829 -28.51 18.46 28.29
C LEU A 829 -29.67 17.63 27.73
N ARG A 830 -30.92 18.11 27.80
CA ARG A 830 -32.06 17.43 27.16
C ARG A 830 -31.91 17.26 25.66
N GLY A 831 -31.42 18.29 24.96
CA GLY A 831 -31.13 18.21 23.53
C GLY A 831 -30.10 17.12 23.20
N VAL A 832 -29.05 16.98 24.01
CA VAL A 832 -28.02 15.93 23.86
C VAL A 832 -28.60 14.53 24.09
N LEU A 833 -29.47 14.35 25.09
CA LEU A 833 -30.11 13.05 25.36
C LEU A 833 -31.21 12.69 24.33
N ALA A 834 -31.90 13.68 23.77
CA ALA A 834 -32.93 13.47 22.76
C ALA A 834 -32.36 13.22 21.34
N ALA A 835 -31.16 13.73 21.06
CA ALA A 835 -30.53 13.63 19.75
C ALA A 835 -29.99 12.20 19.47
N PRO A 836 -29.96 11.77 18.19
CA PRO A 836 -29.12 10.65 17.79
C PRO A 836 -27.66 10.95 18.14
N MET A 837 -26.96 9.99 18.75
CA MET A 837 -25.56 10.09 19.18
C MET A 837 -24.58 10.10 17.99
N ALA A 838 -24.69 11.13 17.15
CA ALA A 838 -23.88 11.40 15.97
C ALA A 838 -22.57 12.14 16.32
N GLU A 839 -22.63 12.94 17.39
CA GLU A 839 -21.50 13.40 18.17
C GLU A 839 -21.51 12.56 19.46
N ASP A 840 -20.39 11.92 19.79
CA ASP A 840 -20.19 11.08 20.98
C ASP A 840 -19.52 11.84 22.14
N GLN A 841 -19.07 13.07 21.90
CA GLN A 841 -18.40 13.91 22.88
C GLN A 841 -18.87 15.36 22.72
N VAL A 842 -19.46 15.92 23.78
CA VAL A 842 -20.08 17.25 23.77
C VAL A 842 -19.77 17.97 25.07
N ALA A 843 -19.55 19.28 25.02
CA ALA A 843 -19.59 20.14 26.19
C ALA A 843 -20.75 21.13 26.06
N VAL A 844 -21.60 21.19 27.09
CA VAL A 844 -22.70 22.15 27.19
C VAL A 844 -22.17 23.40 27.90
N ARG A 845 -22.41 24.57 27.32
CA ARG A 845 -22.11 25.88 27.92
C ARG A 845 -23.26 26.84 27.62
N GLY A 846 -23.38 27.94 28.37
CA GLY A 846 -24.41 28.96 28.11
C GLY A 846 -24.31 29.64 26.72
N THR A 847 -23.19 29.45 26.01
CA THR A 847 -22.98 29.92 24.63
C THR A 847 -23.41 28.90 23.55
N GLY A 848 -23.86 27.70 23.94
CA GLY A 848 -24.24 26.62 23.02
C GLY A 848 -23.49 25.32 23.29
N LEU A 849 -23.60 24.37 22.37
CA LEU A 849 -22.83 23.13 22.40
C LEU A 849 -21.44 23.35 21.79
N TRP A 850 -20.48 22.60 22.31
CA TRP A 850 -19.11 22.54 21.82
C TRP A 850 -18.73 21.08 21.59
N VAL A 851 -18.08 20.78 20.48
CA VAL A 851 -17.64 19.43 20.12
C VAL A 851 -16.12 19.42 19.88
N PRO A 852 -15.39 18.37 20.32
CA PRO A 852 -13.96 18.31 20.12
C PRO A 852 -13.65 17.83 18.70
N ARG A 853 -12.61 18.41 18.12
CA ARG A 853 -12.00 18.04 16.83
C ARG A 853 -10.50 18.00 17.00
N LEU A 854 -9.87 16.93 16.56
CA LEU A 854 -8.43 16.83 16.49
C LEU A 854 -7.97 17.53 15.20
N ALA A 855 -6.98 18.41 15.30
CA ALA A 855 -6.46 19.18 14.16
C ALA A 855 -4.93 19.24 14.20
N ALA A 856 -4.29 19.51 13.07
CA ALA A 856 -2.87 19.81 13.04
C ALA A 856 -2.56 21.00 13.97
N ALA A 857 -1.48 20.87 14.77
CA ALA A 857 -1.00 21.96 15.60
C ALA A 857 -0.51 23.12 14.72
N PRO A 858 -0.56 24.38 15.20
CA PRO A 858 0.02 25.50 14.46
C PRO A 858 1.49 25.22 14.09
N PRO A 859 1.91 25.50 12.85
CA PRO A 859 3.29 25.28 12.44
C PRO A 859 4.22 26.14 13.31
N ALA A 860 5.27 25.53 13.84
CA ALA A 860 6.31 26.26 14.55
C ALA A 860 7.04 27.21 13.58
N ASP A 861 7.56 28.33 14.08
CA ASP A 861 8.45 29.17 13.28
C ASP A 861 9.79 28.47 13.08
N MET A 862 9.89 27.77 11.95
CA MET A 862 11.05 26.98 11.50
C MET A 862 12.33 27.81 11.34
N THR A 863 12.23 29.15 11.27
CA THR A 863 13.38 30.04 11.12
C THR A 863 14.02 30.39 12.46
N ARG A 864 13.28 30.26 13.56
CA ARG A 864 13.74 30.58 14.91
C ARG A 864 14.47 29.38 15.54
N PRO A 865 15.69 29.55 16.07
CA PRO A 865 16.36 28.50 16.83
C PRO A 865 15.59 28.23 18.13
N LEU A 866 15.43 26.96 18.51
CA LEU A 866 14.81 26.58 19.78
C LEU A 866 15.66 27.07 20.96
N THR A 867 15.02 27.78 21.88
CA THR A 867 15.61 28.68 22.88
C THR A 867 15.52 28.19 24.31
N TRP A 868 14.56 27.33 24.66
CA TRP A 868 14.44 26.74 25.99
C TRP A 868 15.76 26.04 26.37
N LYS A 869 16.14 26.04 27.65
CA LYS A 869 17.34 25.36 28.17
C LYS A 869 17.11 24.77 29.56
N PRO A 870 17.64 23.57 29.85
CA PRO A 870 17.72 23.09 31.21
C PRO A 870 18.72 23.94 32.01
N ALA A 871 18.34 24.32 33.21
CA ALA A 871 19.20 24.91 34.24
C ALA A 871 18.98 24.13 35.55
N GLY A 872 19.87 24.22 36.54
CA GLY A 872 19.66 23.54 37.83
C GLY A 872 19.49 22.01 37.75
N THR A 873 18.53 21.48 38.51
CA THR A 873 18.19 20.05 38.58
C THR A 873 16.94 19.71 37.77
N MET A 874 17.06 18.73 36.87
CA MET A 874 15.91 18.08 36.22
C MET A 874 15.61 16.75 36.93
N LEU A 875 14.44 16.64 37.56
CA LEU A 875 13.90 15.39 38.10
C LEU A 875 13.27 14.57 36.97
N ILE A 876 13.73 13.34 36.75
CA ILE A 876 13.16 12.42 35.76
C ILE A 876 12.63 11.19 36.49
N THR A 877 11.31 11.06 36.58
CA THR A 877 10.67 9.93 37.25
C THR A 877 10.43 8.78 36.26
N GLY A 878 10.79 7.56 36.65
CA GLY A 878 11.02 6.49 35.69
C GLY A 878 12.35 6.69 34.93
N GLY A 879 13.28 7.48 35.47
CA GLY A 879 14.50 7.93 34.77
C GLY A 879 15.45 6.83 34.31
N THR A 880 15.41 5.65 34.93
CA THR A 880 16.16 4.45 34.50
C THR A 880 15.34 3.50 33.59
N GLY A 881 14.09 3.85 33.28
CA GLY A 881 13.27 3.20 32.26
C GLY A 881 13.61 3.71 30.85
N ALA A 882 13.16 3.01 29.82
CA ALA A 882 13.61 3.27 28.44
C ALA A 882 13.31 4.71 27.94
N LEU A 883 12.09 5.22 28.18
CA LEU A 883 11.73 6.60 27.82
C LEU A 883 12.52 7.62 28.66
N GLY A 884 12.58 7.42 29.98
CA GLY A 884 13.36 8.25 30.91
C GLY A 884 14.83 8.36 30.53
N ALA A 885 15.45 7.26 30.08
CA ALA A 885 16.83 7.23 29.64
C ALA A 885 17.07 8.02 28.33
N HIS A 886 16.10 8.05 27.40
CA HIS A 886 16.19 8.92 26.22
C HIS A 886 16.06 10.40 26.59
N VAL A 887 15.14 10.75 27.49
CA VAL A 887 14.97 12.11 28.01
C VAL A 887 16.22 12.57 28.78
N ALA A 888 16.82 11.71 29.61
CA ALA A 888 18.05 11.99 30.34
C ALA A 888 19.22 12.30 29.39
N ARG A 889 19.44 11.46 28.37
CA ARG A 889 20.47 11.68 27.33
C ARG A 889 20.26 12.97 26.57
N TRP A 890 19.01 13.28 26.22
CA TRP A 890 18.66 14.54 25.55
C TRP A 890 18.98 15.75 26.45
N LEU A 891 18.54 15.73 27.71
CA LEU A 891 18.80 16.82 28.67
C LEU A 891 20.31 17.00 28.96
N ALA A 892 21.09 15.93 29.10
CA ALA A 892 22.53 16.00 29.28
C ALA A 892 23.24 16.64 28.07
N ARG A 893 22.94 16.19 26.84
CA ARG A 893 23.45 16.81 25.61
C ARG A 893 23.04 18.28 25.43
N ARG A 894 21.97 18.70 26.11
CA ARG A 894 21.45 20.08 26.14
C ARG A 894 22.09 20.93 27.26
N GLY A 895 23.03 20.37 28.02
CA GLY A 895 23.78 21.07 29.06
C GLY A 895 23.07 21.13 30.42
N ALA A 896 22.22 20.16 30.76
CA ALA A 896 21.64 20.07 32.10
C ALA A 896 22.76 19.94 33.16
N PRO A 897 22.86 20.83 34.16
CA PRO A 897 23.91 20.74 35.19
C PRO A 897 23.76 19.50 36.07
N HIS A 898 22.51 19.17 36.46
CA HIS A 898 22.20 18.03 37.30
C HIS A 898 20.93 17.29 36.84
N LEU A 899 21.01 15.96 36.80
CA LEU A 899 19.87 15.06 36.57
C LEU A 899 19.62 14.22 37.83
N LEU A 900 18.37 14.23 38.29
CA LEU A 900 17.90 13.37 39.36
C LEU A 900 17.02 12.26 38.77
N LEU A 901 17.57 11.05 38.66
CA LEU A 901 16.89 9.88 38.10
C LEU A 901 16.18 9.11 39.23
N LEU A 902 14.87 9.27 39.35
CA LEU A 902 14.06 8.59 40.36
C LEU A 902 13.34 7.39 39.75
N SER A 903 13.48 6.19 40.33
CA SER A 903 12.67 5.03 39.97
C SER A 903 12.62 4.01 41.11
N ARG A 904 11.64 3.09 41.10
CA ARG A 904 11.44 2.09 42.17
C ARG A 904 12.67 1.20 42.47
N ARG A 905 13.57 1.01 41.49
CA ARG A 905 14.81 0.24 41.65
C ARG A 905 16.06 1.13 41.79
N GLY A 906 15.97 2.42 41.45
CA GLY A 906 17.10 3.35 41.56
C GLY A 906 18.39 2.82 40.90
N PRO A 907 19.53 2.84 41.62
CA PRO A 907 20.81 2.29 41.15
C PRO A 907 20.76 0.81 40.76
N ASP A 908 19.89 0.01 41.40
CA ASP A 908 19.75 -1.44 41.14
C ASP A 908 18.91 -1.74 39.87
N ALA A 909 18.49 -0.71 39.13
CA ALA A 909 17.81 -0.90 37.85
C ALA A 909 18.80 -1.35 36.76
N PRO A 910 18.47 -2.38 35.94
CA PRO A 910 19.36 -2.85 34.88
C PRO A 910 19.83 -1.73 33.94
N GLY A 911 21.14 -1.55 33.83
CA GLY A 911 21.75 -0.52 32.99
C GLY A 911 21.81 0.89 33.60
N ALA A 912 21.38 1.10 34.85
CA ALA A 912 21.39 2.42 35.50
C ALA A 912 22.81 2.97 35.74
N GLU A 913 23.77 2.10 36.11
CA GLU A 913 25.18 2.46 36.28
C GLU A 913 25.78 2.97 34.96
N ALA A 914 25.69 2.17 33.89
CA ALA A 914 26.18 2.54 32.56
C ALA A 914 25.49 3.81 31.99
N LEU A 915 24.19 4.01 32.28
CA LEU A 915 23.50 5.26 31.94
C LEU A 915 24.06 6.44 32.75
N GLY A 916 24.34 6.26 34.04
CA GLY A 916 24.97 7.28 34.89
C GLY A 916 26.35 7.68 34.38
N GLU A 917 27.18 6.72 34.00
CA GLU A 917 28.49 6.94 33.39
C GLU A 917 28.40 7.68 32.04
N GLU A 918 27.48 7.29 31.16
CA GLU A 918 27.25 7.94 29.86
C GLU A 918 26.86 9.42 30.04
N LEU A 919 25.95 9.70 30.97
CA LEU A 919 25.48 11.05 31.28
C LEU A 919 26.56 11.90 31.98
N ALA A 920 27.38 11.29 32.85
CA ALA A 920 28.53 11.95 33.46
C ALA A 920 29.61 12.31 32.42
N ALA A 921 29.85 11.44 31.44
CA ALA A 921 30.76 11.71 30.32
C ALA A 921 30.28 12.86 29.41
N LEU A 922 28.98 13.17 29.40
CA LEU A 922 28.41 14.36 28.75
C LEU A 922 28.55 15.65 29.58
N GLY A 923 29.21 15.60 30.74
CA GLY A 923 29.45 16.76 31.62
C GLY A 923 28.31 17.07 32.59
N THR A 924 27.37 16.16 32.76
CA THR A 924 26.19 16.33 33.62
C THR A 924 26.34 15.55 34.93
N ARG A 925 26.09 16.20 36.08
CA ARG A 925 26.04 15.48 37.36
C ARG A 925 24.79 14.61 37.40
N VAL A 926 24.91 13.36 37.84
CA VAL A 926 23.76 12.44 37.97
C VAL A 926 23.62 11.97 39.40
N THR A 927 22.40 12.03 39.93
CA THR A 927 22.00 11.35 41.16
C THR A 927 20.89 10.37 40.83
N THR A 928 21.06 9.09 41.16
CA THR A 928 20.04 8.05 40.93
C THR A 928 19.49 7.59 42.29
N ILE A 929 18.16 7.70 42.48
CA ILE A 929 17.48 7.38 43.75
C ILE A 929 16.48 6.25 43.53
N ALA A 930 16.47 5.30 44.47
CA ALA A 930 15.42 4.30 44.61
C ALA A 930 14.24 4.90 45.39
N GLY A 931 13.04 4.88 44.83
CA GLY A 931 11.83 5.36 45.51
C GLY A 931 10.58 5.30 44.64
N ASN A 932 9.42 5.35 45.29
CA ASN A 932 8.12 5.46 44.65
C ASN A 932 7.70 6.94 44.52
N VAL A 933 7.21 7.32 43.34
CA VAL A 933 6.78 8.70 43.05
C VAL A 933 5.38 8.98 43.59
N ALA A 934 4.55 7.94 43.71
CA ALA A 934 3.24 8.02 44.33
C ALA A 934 3.29 8.08 45.87
N ASP A 935 4.46 7.84 46.48
CA ASP A 935 4.67 8.00 47.92
C ASP A 935 5.23 9.41 48.21
N PRO A 936 4.49 10.28 48.94
CA PRO A 936 4.97 11.61 49.28
C PRO A 936 6.24 11.64 50.12
N ALA A 937 6.53 10.59 50.92
CA ALA A 937 7.71 10.53 51.77
C ALA A 937 8.98 10.26 50.95
N ASP A 938 8.94 9.30 50.02
CA ASP A 938 10.03 9.01 49.09
C ASP A 938 10.33 10.23 48.20
N LEU A 939 9.28 10.88 47.69
CA LEU A 939 9.43 12.07 46.85
C LEU A 939 9.99 13.27 47.63
N ALA A 940 9.53 13.51 48.85
CA ALA A 940 10.07 14.55 49.73
C ALA A 940 11.54 14.29 50.09
N ALA A 941 11.92 13.04 50.36
CA ALA A 941 13.31 12.65 50.59
C ALA A 941 14.18 12.87 49.35
N ALA A 942 13.68 12.51 48.16
CA ALA A 942 14.40 12.72 46.89
C ALA A 942 14.62 14.22 46.59
N ILE A 943 13.63 15.08 46.86
CA ILE A 943 13.73 16.54 46.67
C ILE A 943 14.65 17.18 47.73
N ALA A 944 14.57 16.75 49.00
CA ALA A 944 15.45 17.23 50.06
C ALA A 944 16.93 16.88 49.83
N GLY A 945 17.23 15.84 49.05
CA GLY A 945 18.58 15.47 48.63
C GLY A 945 19.18 16.33 47.51
N ILE A 946 18.45 17.29 46.93
CA ILE A 946 18.92 18.10 45.81
C ILE A 946 20.00 19.10 46.28
N PRO A 947 21.19 19.16 45.63
CA PRO A 947 22.23 20.11 46.00
C PRO A 947 21.78 21.56 45.84
N ALA A 948 22.02 22.41 46.85
CA ALA A 948 21.66 23.83 46.82
C ALA A 948 22.31 24.64 45.67
N GLU A 949 23.42 24.15 45.10
CA GLU A 949 24.07 24.69 43.91
C GLU A 949 23.21 24.53 42.63
N TYR A 950 22.38 23.48 42.58
CA TYR A 950 21.54 23.12 41.43
C TYR A 950 20.08 22.98 41.89
N PRO A 951 19.33 24.08 42.13
CA PRO A 951 17.95 24.01 42.59
C PRO A 951 17.04 23.25 41.61
N LEU A 952 15.93 22.69 42.11
CA LEU A 952 14.93 22.00 41.28
C LEU A 952 14.21 23.00 40.36
N THR A 953 14.24 22.71 39.06
CA THR A 953 13.83 23.61 37.98
C THR A 953 13.07 22.88 36.88
N GLY A 954 13.12 21.54 36.81
CA GLY A 954 12.39 20.77 35.81
C GLY A 954 11.92 19.43 36.35
N VAL A 955 10.72 19.02 35.94
CA VAL A 955 10.15 17.69 36.20
C VAL A 955 9.78 17.04 34.88
N PHE A 956 10.20 15.80 34.66
CA PHE A 956 9.85 14.96 33.53
C PHE A 956 9.30 13.63 34.03
N HIS A 957 7.97 13.51 34.00
CA HIS A 957 7.27 12.33 34.46
C HIS A 957 7.12 11.31 33.32
N THR A 958 8.06 10.36 33.27
CA THR A 958 8.12 9.27 32.26
C THR A 958 7.69 7.90 32.80
N ALA A 959 7.14 7.86 34.02
CA ALA A 959 6.67 6.63 34.65
C ALA A 959 5.29 6.23 34.10
N GLY A 960 5.03 4.93 34.10
CA GLY A 960 3.77 4.37 33.66
C GLY A 960 3.83 2.85 33.53
N VAL A 961 2.67 2.23 33.61
CA VAL A 961 2.44 0.82 33.32
C VAL A 961 1.28 0.75 32.34
N VAL A 962 1.39 -0.14 31.35
CA VAL A 962 0.27 -0.54 30.49
C VAL A 962 -0.15 -1.92 30.99
N ASP A 963 -1.41 -2.07 31.39
CA ASP A 963 -2.05 -3.36 31.60
C ASP A 963 -3.29 -3.43 30.71
N GLY A 964 -3.47 -4.57 30.05
CA GLY A 964 -4.45 -4.78 28.98
C GLY A 964 -5.58 -5.68 29.44
N SER A 965 -6.78 -5.13 29.55
CA SER A 965 -8.00 -5.88 29.87
C SER A 965 -9.22 -5.16 29.30
N PRO A 966 -10.15 -5.87 28.62
CA PRO A 966 -11.45 -5.28 28.25
C PRO A 966 -12.16 -4.71 29.48
N VAL A 967 -12.95 -3.66 29.30
CA VAL A 967 -13.75 -3.03 30.37
C VAL A 967 -14.67 -4.04 31.07
N THR A 968 -15.15 -5.05 30.34
CA THR A 968 -15.93 -6.18 30.89
C THR A 968 -15.16 -7.15 31.78
N GLN A 969 -13.83 -7.14 31.74
CA GLN A 969 -12.93 -7.97 32.56
C GLN A 969 -12.03 -7.12 33.49
N LEU A 970 -12.09 -5.79 33.38
CA LEU A 970 -11.25 -4.86 34.13
C LEU A 970 -11.54 -4.95 35.63
N SER A 971 -10.56 -5.44 36.39
CA SER A 971 -10.63 -5.47 37.84
C SER A 971 -10.20 -4.15 38.47
N ALA A 972 -10.70 -3.90 39.69
CA ALA A 972 -10.35 -2.70 40.45
C ALA A 972 -8.87 -2.64 40.86
N ASP A 973 -8.21 -3.79 41.02
CA ASP A 973 -6.77 -3.87 41.36
C ASP A 973 -5.89 -3.50 40.15
N GLN A 974 -6.28 -3.93 38.93
CA GLN A 974 -5.62 -3.51 37.69
C GLN A 974 -5.80 -2.01 37.44
N LEU A 975 -7.01 -1.49 37.71
CA LEU A 975 -7.29 -0.06 37.61
C LEU A 975 -6.39 0.74 38.58
N GLU A 976 -6.27 0.31 39.84
CA GLU A 976 -5.35 0.94 40.81
C GLU A 976 -3.88 0.86 40.35
N ALA A 977 -3.42 -0.30 39.87
CA ALA A 977 -2.05 -0.51 39.42
C ALA A 977 -1.64 0.33 38.19
N VAL A 978 -2.60 0.69 37.33
CA VAL A 978 -2.38 1.57 36.17
C VAL A 978 -2.48 3.06 36.54
N LEU A 979 -3.34 3.40 37.51
CA LEU A 979 -3.52 4.78 37.99
C LEU A 979 -2.38 5.24 38.91
N GLU A 980 -1.89 4.37 39.80
CA GLU A 980 -0.83 4.69 40.77
C GLU A 980 0.41 5.38 40.14
N PRO A 981 1.06 4.82 39.10
CA PRO A 981 2.29 5.39 38.55
C PRO A 981 2.07 6.63 37.68
N LYS A 982 0.82 7.08 37.49
CA LYS A 982 0.45 8.26 36.68
C LYS A 982 -0.32 9.30 37.49
N VAL A 983 -1.49 8.94 38.01
CA VAL A 983 -2.45 9.85 38.65
C VAL A 983 -2.01 10.20 40.07
N ALA A 984 -1.75 9.19 40.92
CA ALA A 984 -1.25 9.44 42.27
C ALA A 984 0.15 10.07 42.24
N ALA A 985 1.03 9.57 41.37
CA ALA A 985 2.36 10.11 41.14
C ALA A 985 2.36 11.59 40.72
N VAL A 986 1.47 12.01 39.80
CA VAL A 986 1.43 13.42 39.33
C VAL A 986 0.81 14.35 40.37
N ARG A 987 -0.15 13.88 41.18
CA ARG A 987 -0.65 14.64 42.34
C ARG A 987 0.47 14.86 43.36
N ALA A 988 1.21 13.81 43.74
CA ALA A 988 2.35 13.94 44.65
C ALA A 988 3.46 14.85 44.10
N LEU A 989 3.78 14.74 42.80
CA LEU A 989 4.72 15.64 42.12
C LEU A 989 4.25 17.10 42.14
N HIS A 990 2.95 17.36 41.96
CA HIS A 990 2.41 18.70 42.06
C HIS A 990 2.52 19.26 43.48
N GLU A 991 2.07 18.51 44.48
CA GLU A 991 2.11 18.93 45.89
C GLU A 991 3.55 19.28 46.30
N ALA A 992 4.51 18.38 46.02
CA ALA A 992 5.91 18.55 46.39
C ALA A 992 6.68 19.61 45.57
N THR A 993 6.18 20.04 44.40
CA THR A 993 6.86 21.00 43.51
C THR A 993 6.09 22.28 43.21
N SER A 994 4.92 22.47 43.81
CA SER A 994 4.04 23.65 43.62
C SER A 994 4.73 24.98 43.95
N GLU A 995 5.55 25.02 45.01
CA GLU A 995 6.30 26.21 45.45
C GLU A 995 7.65 26.39 44.73
N HIS A 996 8.05 25.47 43.86
CA HIS A 996 9.33 25.54 43.15
C HIS A 996 9.22 26.34 41.86
N ALA A 997 10.24 27.17 41.57
CA ALA A 997 10.34 27.96 40.34
C ALA A 997 10.74 27.08 39.13
N LEU A 998 9.84 26.19 38.72
CA LEU A 998 10.05 25.30 37.59
C LEU A 998 10.01 26.06 36.25
N SER A 999 10.83 25.61 35.29
CA SER A 999 10.79 25.99 33.87
C SER A 999 10.15 24.92 32.99
N ALA A 1000 9.90 23.72 33.53
CA ALA A 1000 9.22 22.61 32.85
C ALA A 1000 8.59 21.64 33.85
N PHE A 1001 7.41 21.14 33.52
CA PHE A 1001 6.73 20.04 34.23
C PHE A 1001 6.02 19.19 33.18
N VAL A 1002 6.72 18.20 32.65
CA VAL A 1002 6.32 17.42 31.48
C VAL A 1002 5.73 16.09 31.89
N LEU A 1003 4.51 15.81 31.43
CA LEU A 1003 3.77 14.58 31.67
C LEU A 1003 3.76 13.74 30.39
N PHE A 1004 4.26 12.50 30.48
CA PHE A 1004 4.21 11.56 29.36
C PHE A 1004 2.85 10.86 29.35
N SER A 1005 1.92 11.43 28.60
CA SER A 1005 0.59 10.89 28.29
C SER A 1005 0.67 9.96 27.07
N SER A 1006 -0.48 9.46 26.62
CA SER A 1006 -0.60 8.56 25.46
C SER A 1006 -1.73 9.02 24.54
N VAL A 1007 -1.59 8.77 23.24
CA VAL A 1007 -2.68 8.89 22.26
C VAL A 1007 -3.94 8.12 22.70
N SER A 1008 -3.79 7.04 23.47
CA SER A 1008 -4.89 6.25 24.07
C SER A 1008 -5.86 7.08 24.93
N GLY A 1009 -5.45 8.24 25.46
CA GLY A 1009 -6.33 9.13 26.23
C GLY A 1009 -7.38 9.83 25.36
N LEU A 1010 -7.09 10.04 24.07
CA LEU A 1010 -7.98 10.68 23.10
C LEU A 1010 -8.59 9.67 22.12
N VAL A 1011 -7.76 8.82 21.52
CA VAL A 1011 -8.19 7.81 20.55
C VAL A 1011 -8.35 6.46 21.26
N PRO A 1012 -9.58 6.00 21.51
CA PRO A 1012 -9.82 4.76 22.23
C PRO A 1012 -9.24 3.54 21.51
N HIS A 1013 -8.64 2.65 22.30
CA HIS A 1013 -8.16 1.34 21.86
C HIS A 1013 -8.79 0.27 22.74
N ALA A 1014 -9.29 -0.82 22.15
CA ALA A 1014 -9.86 -1.95 22.88
C ALA A 1014 -8.81 -2.55 23.84
N GLY A 1015 -9.26 -2.96 25.03
CA GLY A 1015 -8.41 -3.51 26.08
C GLY A 1015 -7.62 -2.48 26.88
N GLN A 1016 -7.71 -1.18 26.59
CA GLN A 1016 -6.89 -0.15 27.25
C GLN A 1016 -7.65 0.76 28.24
N GLY A 1017 -8.84 0.37 28.73
CA GLY A 1017 -9.74 1.27 29.47
C GLY A 1017 -9.11 1.99 30.66
N ALA A 1018 -8.36 1.28 31.51
CA ALA A 1018 -7.63 1.88 32.64
C ALA A 1018 -6.48 2.81 32.20
N TYR A 1019 -5.78 2.46 31.12
CA TYR A 1019 -4.67 3.25 30.60
C TYR A 1019 -5.17 4.52 29.89
N ALA A 1020 -6.27 4.42 29.13
CA ALA A 1020 -6.96 5.56 28.53
C ALA A 1020 -7.45 6.53 29.62
N ALA A 1021 -8.08 6.03 30.68
CA ALA A 1021 -8.49 6.82 31.85
C ALA A 1021 -7.30 7.58 32.46
N ALA A 1022 -6.21 6.87 32.81
CA ALA A 1022 -5.04 7.46 33.43
C ALA A 1022 -4.41 8.58 32.58
N ASN A 1023 -4.35 8.41 31.25
CA ASN A 1023 -3.78 9.41 30.34
C ASN A 1023 -4.71 10.61 30.13
N ALA A 1024 -6.03 10.39 29.98
CA ALA A 1024 -7.00 11.48 29.91
C ALA A 1024 -6.97 12.38 31.16
N HIS A 1025 -6.70 11.81 32.34
CA HIS A 1025 -6.42 12.59 33.54
C HIS A 1025 -5.14 13.42 33.44
N LEU A 1026 -4.03 12.89 32.92
CA LEU A 1026 -2.78 13.66 32.75
C LEU A 1026 -2.97 14.87 31.84
N ASP A 1027 -3.79 14.72 30.79
CA ASP A 1027 -4.07 15.80 29.84
C ASP A 1027 -4.91 16.91 30.48
N ALA A 1028 -5.97 16.55 31.22
CA ALA A 1028 -6.80 17.48 31.98
C ALA A 1028 -6.03 18.13 33.14
N PHE A 1029 -5.17 17.37 33.82
CA PHE A 1029 -4.32 17.85 34.91
C PHE A 1029 -3.33 18.91 34.42
N ALA A 1030 -2.75 18.73 33.23
CA ALA A 1030 -1.86 19.73 32.65
C ALA A 1030 -2.59 21.05 32.36
N GLN A 1031 -3.83 20.98 31.83
CA GLN A 1031 -4.66 22.15 31.60
C GLN A 1031 -5.04 22.86 32.91
N TRP A 1032 -5.49 22.12 33.93
CA TRP A 1032 -5.78 22.64 35.27
C TRP A 1032 -4.56 23.33 35.90
N ARG A 1033 -3.39 22.68 35.90
CA ARG A 1033 -2.16 23.24 36.47
C ARG A 1033 -1.71 24.50 35.75
N ARG A 1034 -1.97 24.62 34.44
CA ARG A 1034 -1.67 25.82 33.65
C ARG A 1034 -2.66 26.96 33.90
N ALA A 1035 -3.94 26.66 34.12
CA ALA A 1035 -4.91 27.65 34.58
C ALA A 1035 -4.53 28.25 35.95
N ALA A 1036 -3.90 27.46 36.82
CA ALA A 1036 -3.30 27.93 38.07
C ALA A 1036 -1.97 28.72 37.90
N GLY A 1037 -1.55 29.03 36.67
CA GLY A 1037 -0.33 29.79 36.37
C GLY A 1037 0.99 29.02 36.56
N LEU A 1038 0.93 27.70 36.80
CA LEU A 1038 2.11 26.87 37.08
C LEU A 1038 2.51 26.04 35.85
N PRO A 1039 3.80 25.73 35.64
CA PRO A 1039 4.24 24.94 34.50
C PRO A 1039 3.58 23.57 34.41
N ALA A 1040 3.15 23.20 33.20
CA ALA A 1040 2.61 21.89 32.83
C ALA A 1040 2.61 21.71 31.31
N LEU A 1041 3.04 20.53 30.83
CA LEU A 1041 2.94 20.11 29.43
C LEU A 1041 2.57 18.61 29.42
N ALA A 1042 1.37 18.26 28.97
CA ALA A 1042 1.04 16.88 28.64
C ALA A 1042 1.40 16.59 27.19
N VAL A 1043 2.31 15.64 26.96
CA VAL A 1043 2.59 15.13 25.62
C VAL A 1043 1.90 13.78 25.48
N LEU A 1044 0.91 13.72 24.60
CA LEU A 1044 0.23 12.49 24.25
C LEU A 1044 1.08 11.80 23.19
N TRP A 1045 1.78 10.74 23.57
CA TRP A 1045 2.69 10.05 22.66
C TRP A 1045 1.98 9.03 21.77
N GLY A 1046 2.35 9.01 20.49
CA GLY A 1046 2.25 7.81 19.64
C GLY A 1046 3.34 6.78 19.97
N THR A 1047 3.50 5.77 19.13
CA THR A 1047 4.40 4.64 19.38
C THR A 1047 5.88 4.98 19.15
N TRP A 1048 6.75 4.68 20.12
CA TRP A 1048 8.19 4.88 20.01
C TRP A 1048 8.90 3.60 19.52
N ALA A 1049 9.77 3.74 18.52
CA ALA A 1049 10.61 2.67 18.00
C ALA A 1049 11.69 2.24 19.03
N GLY A 1050 11.79 0.92 19.28
CA GLY A 1050 12.92 0.31 20.00
C GLY A 1050 13.00 0.58 21.51
N ALA A 1051 12.04 1.26 22.12
CA ALA A 1051 12.09 1.66 23.53
C ALA A 1051 10.78 1.43 24.29
N GLY A 1052 10.88 0.75 25.45
CA GLY A 1052 9.95 0.82 26.59
C GLY A 1052 8.56 0.21 26.42
N MET A 1053 7.78 0.70 25.45
CA MET A 1053 6.39 0.30 25.22
C MET A 1053 6.28 -0.67 24.03
N ALA A 1054 7.12 -0.52 23.01
CA ALA A 1054 7.14 -1.38 21.81
C ALA A 1054 8.22 -2.50 21.87
N THR A 1055 8.65 -2.92 23.07
CA THR A 1055 9.68 -3.96 23.23
C THR A 1055 9.15 -5.39 23.13
N SER A 1056 7.83 -5.59 23.09
CA SER A 1056 7.25 -6.87 22.67
C SER A 1056 6.94 -6.83 21.17
N THR A 1057 7.15 -7.96 20.49
CA THR A 1057 6.84 -8.10 19.06
C THR A 1057 5.34 -8.04 18.78
N ALA A 1058 4.47 -8.15 19.80
CA ALA A 1058 3.04 -7.91 19.70
C ALA A 1058 2.75 -6.41 19.52
N VAL A 1059 3.17 -5.56 20.47
CA VAL A 1059 2.86 -4.11 20.43
C VAL A 1059 3.43 -3.42 19.19
N ALA A 1060 4.60 -3.86 18.69
CA ALA A 1060 5.16 -3.35 17.43
C ALA A 1060 4.35 -3.77 16.18
N ARG A 1061 3.66 -4.93 16.21
CA ARG A 1061 2.71 -5.32 15.15
C ARG A 1061 1.40 -4.55 15.28
N ASP A 1062 0.89 -4.41 16.51
CA ASP A 1062 -0.41 -3.79 16.77
C ASP A 1062 -0.43 -2.28 16.50
N ALA A 1063 0.69 -1.58 16.74
CA ALA A 1063 0.85 -0.18 16.35
C ALA A 1063 0.74 0.02 14.81
N ASN A 1064 1.49 -0.76 14.04
CA ASN A 1064 1.45 -0.70 12.57
C ASN A 1064 0.09 -1.13 12.01
N ARG A 1065 -0.58 -2.12 12.62
CA ARG A 1065 -1.98 -2.49 12.31
C ARG A 1065 -2.92 -1.32 12.57
N GLY A 1066 -2.79 -0.67 13.73
CA GLY A 1066 -3.60 0.45 14.21
C GLY A 1066 -3.52 1.74 13.41
N GLY A 1067 -2.51 1.91 12.56
CA GLY A 1067 -2.27 3.19 11.86
C GLY A 1067 -1.50 4.21 12.68
N LEU A 1068 -0.82 3.77 13.75
CA LEU A 1068 0.14 4.56 14.54
C LEU A 1068 1.55 4.10 14.16
N GLU A 1069 2.23 4.88 13.32
CA GLU A 1069 3.56 4.52 12.79
C GLU A 1069 4.67 4.72 13.85
N LEU A 1070 5.78 4.00 13.71
CA LEU A 1070 6.85 3.96 14.72
C LEU A 1070 7.78 5.19 14.66
N MET A 1071 7.68 6.09 15.64
CA MET A 1071 8.53 7.27 15.75
C MET A 1071 9.93 6.94 16.32
N THR A 1072 10.99 7.48 15.73
CA THR A 1072 12.33 7.35 16.31
C THR A 1072 12.50 8.25 17.54
N ALA A 1073 13.15 7.73 18.59
CA ALA A 1073 13.33 8.45 19.85
C ALA A 1073 14.03 9.82 19.71
N HIS A 1074 14.94 9.98 18.74
CA HIS A 1074 15.64 11.23 18.46
C HIS A 1074 14.72 12.33 17.91
N LEU A 1075 13.84 11.98 16.96
CA LEU A 1075 12.85 12.91 16.44
C LEU A 1075 11.76 13.20 17.48
N ALA A 1076 11.36 12.20 18.28
CA ALA A 1076 10.40 12.39 19.37
C ALA A 1076 10.89 13.38 20.44
N VAL A 1077 12.15 13.31 20.90
CA VAL A 1077 12.69 14.33 21.83
C VAL A 1077 12.87 15.70 21.17
N THR A 1078 13.04 15.76 19.85
CA THR A 1078 13.05 17.02 19.08
C THR A 1078 11.65 17.66 19.08
N ALA A 1079 10.61 16.85 18.95
CA ALA A 1079 9.21 17.27 19.04
C ALA A 1079 8.83 17.76 20.45
N LEU A 1080 9.29 17.07 21.50
CA LEU A 1080 9.18 17.53 22.89
C LEU A 1080 9.84 18.90 23.09
N HIS A 1081 11.01 19.13 22.47
CA HIS A 1081 11.68 20.42 22.55
C HIS A 1081 10.87 21.54 21.89
N GLN A 1082 10.28 21.30 20.71
CA GLN A 1082 9.36 22.26 20.08
C GLN A 1082 8.14 22.56 20.97
N ALA A 1083 7.57 21.55 21.63
CA ALA A 1083 6.43 21.74 22.52
C ALA A 1083 6.77 22.62 23.74
N LEU A 1084 7.97 22.45 24.31
CA LEU A 1084 8.48 23.30 25.39
C LEU A 1084 8.73 24.75 24.93
N ASP A 1085 9.33 24.95 23.76
CA ASP A 1085 9.62 26.29 23.20
C ASP A 1085 8.36 27.06 22.78
N ASN A 1086 7.30 26.36 22.38
CA ASN A 1086 6.00 26.94 22.02
C ASN A 1086 5.09 27.17 23.25
N GLU A 1087 5.54 26.81 24.45
CA GLU A 1087 4.74 26.83 25.69
C GLU A 1087 3.43 26.01 25.60
N ASP A 1088 3.44 24.91 24.84
CA ASP A 1088 2.29 24.02 24.69
C ASP A 1088 1.84 23.51 26.08
N THR A 1089 0.51 23.44 26.29
CA THR A 1089 -0.08 22.86 27.51
C THR A 1089 -0.45 21.39 27.32
N SER A 1090 -0.96 21.04 26.13
CA SER A 1090 -1.28 19.66 25.73
C SER A 1090 -1.07 19.54 24.22
N VAL A 1091 -0.37 18.50 23.79
CA VAL A 1091 -0.08 18.24 22.36
C VAL A 1091 0.04 16.74 22.11
N LEU A 1092 -0.61 16.27 21.05
CA LEU A 1092 -0.41 14.94 20.50
C LEU A 1092 0.81 14.96 19.58
N ILE A 1093 1.75 14.07 19.83
CA ILE A 1093 2.93 13.85 18.99
C ILE A 1093 2.92 12.38 18.57
N ALA A 1094 2.44 12.14 17.36
CA ALA A 1094 2.31 10.82 16.78
C ALA A 1094 2.45 10.91 15.24
N ASP A 1095 3.10 9.92 14.64
CA ASP A 1095 3.03 9.68 13.20
C ASP A 1095 1.81 8.79 12.92
N VAL A 1096 0.83 9.27 12.14
CA VAL A 1096 -0.51 8.69 12.09
C VAL A 1096 -1.07 8.61 10.68
N ALA A 1097 -1.44 7.39 10.27
CA ALA A 1097 -2.25 7.14 9.08
C ALA A 1097 -3.74 7.30 9.43
N TRP A 1098 -4.23 8.53 9.54
CA TRP A 1098 -5.58 8.89 10.05
C TRP A 1098 -6.72 8.05 9.48
N ASN A 1099 -6.75 7.83 8.16
CA ASN A 1099 -7.77 7.00 7.50
C ASN A 1099 -7.70 5.51 7.89
N ARG A 1100 -6.52 4.95 8.24
CA ARG A 1100 -6.38 3.56 8.74
C ARG A 1100 -6.88 3.47 10.19
N LEU A 1101 -6.44 4.41 11.03
CA LEU A 1101 -6.83 4.48 12.44
C LEU A 1101 -8.34 4.63 12.60
N ALA A 1102 -8.95 5.56 11.86
CA ALA A 1102 -10.40 5.77 11.86
C ALA A 1102 -11.18 4.51 11.43
N GLY A 1103 -10.68 3.72 10.47
CA GLY A 1103 -11.32 2.47 10.05
C GLY A 1103 -11.35 1.37 11.11
N LEU A 1104 -10.53 1.45 12.16
CA LEU A 1104 -10.45 0.45 13.23
C LEU A 1104 -11.24 0.86 14.48
N VAL A 1105 -11.25 2.15 14.82
CA VAL A 1105 -12.02 2.67 15.97
C VAL A 1105 -13.50 2.90 15.65
N SER A 1106 -13.93 2.62 14.41
CA SER A 1106 -15.28 2.92 13.92
C SER A 1106 -16.00 1.71 13.34
N ALA A 1107 -17.09 1.31 13.98
CA ALA A 1107 -18.08 0.38 13.43
C ALA A 1107 -18.97 1.06 12.34
N GLY A 1108 -18.35 1.60 11.27
CA GLY A 1108 -19.03 2.13 10.08
C GLY A 1108 -19.24 3.66 10.01
N ARG A 1109 -18.75 4.45 10.98
CA ARG A 1109 -18.71 5.93 10.88
C ARG A 1109 -17.50 6.48 11.65
N PRO A 1110 -16.64 7.34 11.06
CA PRO A 1110 -15.48 7.92 11.76
C PRO A 1110 -15.90 8.62 13.07
N PRO A 1111 -15.08 8.57 14.15
CA PRO A 1111 -15.44 9.19 15.42
C PRO A 1111 -15.50 10.71 15.24
N SER A 1112 -16.36 11.40 16.00
CA SER A 1112 -16.55 12.85 15.88
C SER A 1112 -15.22 13.62 15.97
N LEU A 1113 -14.35 13.19 16.89
CA LEU A 1113 -13.02 13.74 17.14
C LEU A 1113 -12.12 13.75 15.89
N LEU A 1114 -12.22 12.76 15.00
CA LEU A 1114 -11.34 12.63 13.83
C LEU A 1114 -11.92 13.25 12.55
N ALA A 1115 -13.13 13.80 12.59
CA ALA A 1115 -13.87 14.25 11.40
C ALA A 1115 -13.11 15.25 10.50
N ASP A 1116 -12.22 16.05 11.07
CA ASP A 1116 -11.44 17.07 10.34
C ASP A 1116 -10.11 16.53 9.76
N LEU A 1117 -9.70 15.30 10.12
CA LEU A 1117 -8.43 14.66 9.73
C LEU A 1117 -8.62 13.45 8.80
N VAL A 1118 -9.85 13.01 8.60
CA VAL A 1118 -10.21 11.93 7.69
C VAL A 1118 -10.89 12.50 6.46
N ASP A 1119 -10.61 11.94 5.29
CA ASP A 1119 -11.38 12.27 4.10
C ASP A 1119 -12.85 11.89 4.35
N ALA A 1120 -13.78 12.74 3.91
CA ALA A 1120 -15.21 12.54 4.16
C ALA A 1120 -15.64 11.13 3.73
N ALA A 1121 -15.85 10.26 4.71
CA ALA A 1121 -16.16 8.86 4.46
C ALA A 1121 -17.35 8.77 3.50
N PRO A 1122 -17.33 7.90 2.47
CA PRO A 1122 -18.49 7.70 1.63
C PRO A 1122 -19.67 7.40 2.56
N ALA A 1123 -20.71 8.25 2.46
CA ALA A 1123 -21.84 8.23 3.38
C ALA A 1123 -22.30 6.78 3.53
N ALA A 1124 -22.24 6.26 4.77
CA ALA A 1124 -22.30 4.84 5.04
C ALA A 1124 -23.43 4.23 4.20
N VAL A 1125 -23.05 3.46 3.17
CA VAL A 1125 -24.01 2.62 2.46
C VAL A 1125 -24.63 1.80 3.57
N THR A 1126 -25.91 2.07 3.85
CA THR A 1126 -26.64 1.37 4.89
C THR A 1126 -26.47 -0.10 4.57
N ALA A 1127 -25.61 -0.77 5.34
CA ALA A 1127 -25.20 -2.11 5.03
C ALA A 1127 -26.47 -2.93 5.12
N ALA A 1128 -27.03 -3.27 3.95
CA ALA A 1128 -28.13 -4.18 3.88
C ALA A 1128 -27.62 -5.44 4.58
N GLY A 1129 -28.24 -5.78 5.72
CA GLY A 1129 -27.94 -6.99 6.52
C GLY A 1129 -28.36 -8.26 5.80
N THR A 1130 -28.05 -8.29 4.51
CA THR A 1130 -28.51 -9.22 3.51
C THR A 1130 -27.32 -9.78 2.74
N GLY A 1131 -26.17 -9.10 2.64
CA GLY A 1131 -25.02 -9.56 1.84
C GLY A 1131 -24.60 -11.02 2.06
N LEU A 1132 -24.27 -11.41 3.30
CA LEU A 1132 -23.94 -12.81 3.59
C LEU A 1132 -25.20 -13.70 3.58
N ALA A 1133 -26.30 -13.27 4.22
CA ALA A 1133 -27.56 -14.02 4.24
C ALA A 1133 -28.21 -14.26 2.85
N GLU A 1134 -27.81 -13.49 1.83
CA GLU A 1134 -28.21 -13.63 0.42
C GLU A 1134 -27.29 -14.57 -0.32
N ARG A 1135 -25.97 -14.48 -0.12
CA ARG A 1135 -25.04 -15.47 -0.66
C ARG A 1135 -25.32 -16.88 -0.12
N LEU A 1136 -25.81 -16.99 1.13
CA LEU A 1136 -26.22 -18.26 1.73
C LEU A 1136 -27.60 -18.77 1.22
N ARG A 1137 -28.46 -17.94 0.62
CA ARG A 1137 -29.76 -18.38 0.09
C ARG A 1137 -29.57 -19.23 -1.16
N GLY A 1138 -30.07 -20.46 -1.12
CA GLY A 1138 -30.00 -21.42 -2.23
C GLY A 1138 -28.75 -22.32 -2.23
N LEU A 1139 -27.77 -22.06 -1.37
CA LEU A 1139 -26.65 -22.98 -1.16
C LEU A 1139 -27.05 -24.17 -0.27
N PRO A 1140 -26.53 -25.40 -0.53
CA PRO A 1140 -26.67 -26.52 0.40
C PRO A 1140 -25.90 -26.24 1.70
N ARG A 1141 -26.35 -26.82 2.83
CA ARG A 1141 -25.84 -26.51 4.19
C ARG A 1141 -24.32 -26.62 4.34
N ASN A 1142 -23.67 -27.52 3.61
CA ASN A 1142 -22.20 -27.67 3.63
C ASN A 1142 -21.50 -26.47 2.95
N ALA A 1143 -21.98 -26.03 1.79
CA ALA A 1143 -21.46 -24.85 1.09
C ALA A 1143 -21.78 -23.55 1.87
N GLN A 1144 -22.91 -23.51 2.59
CA GLN A 1144 -23.18 -22.43 3.54
C GLN A 1144 -22.14 -22.35 4.66
N LEU A 1145 -21.70 -23.50 5.19
CA LEU A 1145 -20.67 -23.56 6.24
C LEU A 1145 -19.30 -23.16 5.72
N GLU A 1146 -18.93 -23.58 4.51
CA GLU A 1146 -17.67 -23.17 3.86
C GLU A 1146 -17.60 -21.65 3.60
N GLU A 1147 -18.72 -21.04 3.16
CA GLU A 1147 -18.82 -19.59 2.96
C GLU A 1147 -18.67 -18.81 4.28
N VAL A 1148 -19.39 -19.22 5.35
CA VAL A 1148 -19.26 -18.57 6.68
C VAL A 1148 -17.86 -18.80 7.26
N LEU A 1149 -17.28 -19.99 7.12
CA LEU A 1149 -15.92 -20.30 7.55
C LEU A 1149 -14.88 -19.44 6.80
N THR A 1150 -15.07 -19.20 5.52
CA THR A 1150 -14.20 -18.33 4.73
C THR A 1150 -14.21 -16.90 5.28
N VAL A 1151 -15.38 -16.37 5.66
CA VAL A 1151 -15.50 -15.06 6.34
C VAL A 1151 -14.81 -15.08 7.71
N VAL A 1152 -15.03 -16.11 8.53
CA VAL A 1152 -14.39 -16.22 9.85
C VAL A 1152 -12.87 -16.30 9.75
N CYS A 1153 -12.33 -17.12 8.85
CA CYS A 1153 -10.88 -17.19 8.62
C CYS A 1153 -10.31 -15.91 8.01
N ALA A 1154 -11.05 -15.18 7.17
CA ALA A 1154 -10.58 -13.89 6.61
C ALA A 1154 -10.50 -12.78 7.66
N GLU A 1155 -11.53 -12.64 8.50
CA GLU A 1155 -11.49 -11.66 9.60
C GLU A 1155 -10.47 -12.06 10.67
N ALA A 1156 -10.36 -13.35 11.00
CA ALA A 1156 -9.34 -13.85 11.93
C ALA A 1156 -7.91 -13.65 11.39
N ALA A 1157 -7.68 -13.88 10.08
CA ALA A 1157 -6.41 -13.58 9.43
C ALA A 1157 -6.08 -12.09 9.49
N THR A 1158 -7.08 -11.22 9.36
CA THR A 1158 -6.90 -9.77 9.46
C THR A 1158 -6.48 -9.35 10.87
N VAL A 1159 -7.16 -9.84 11.91
CA VAL A 1159 -6.79 -9.57 13.32
C VAL A 1159 -5.40 -10.12 13.65
N LEU A 1160 -5.08 -11.33 13.19
CA LEU A 1160 -3.75 -11.93 13.37
C LEU A 1160 -2.67 -11.35 12.45
N GLY A 1161 -3.01 -10.44 11.53
CA GLY A 1161 -2.08 -9.82 10.57
C GLY A 1161 -1.41 -10.82 9.63
N HIS A 1162 -2.12 -11.87 9.24
CA HIS A 1162 -1.71 -12.82 8.21
C HIS A 1162 -1.99 -12.28 6.80
N ALA A 1163 -1.40 -12.90 5.77
CA ALA A 1163 -1.53 -12.44 4.38
C ALA A 1163 -2.90 -12.81 3.77
N GLY A 1164 -3.58 -13.82 4.31
CA GLY A 1164 -4.98 -14.09 3.99
C GLY A 1164 -5.60 -15.24 4.79
N ALA A 1165 -6.88 -15.52 4.53
CA ALA A 1165 -7.67 -16.54 5.23
C ALA A 1165 -7.05 -17.95 5.25
N ARG A 1166 -6.19 -18.28 4.28
CA ARG A 1166 -5.51 -19.59 4.17
C ARG A 1166 -4.43 -19.81 5.24
N ASP A 1167 -3.95 -18.75 5.88
CA ASP A 1167 -2.96 -18.82 6.96
C ASP A 1167 -3.59 -19.17 8.33
N VAL A 1168 -4.93 -19.18 8.42
CA VAL A 1168 -5.70 -19.52 9.63
C VAL A 1168 -6.32 -20.92 9.47
N PRO A 1169 -5.78 -21.97 10.12
CA PRO A 1169 -6.31 -23.32 10.00
C PRO A 1169 -7.71 -23.41 10.65
N PRO A 1170 -8.74 -23.95 9.96
CA PRO A 1170 -10.12 -24.00 10.46
C PRO A 1170 -10.31 -24.66 11.84
N GLU A 1171 -9.49 -25.66 12.16
CA GLU A 1171 -9.57 -26.46 13.39
C GLU A 1171 -8.53 -26.04 14.45
N ALA A 1172 -7.72 -25.01 14.18
CA ALA A 1172 -6.77 -24.52 15.18
C ALA A 1172 -7.50 -23.75 16.28
N VAL A 1173 -7.09 -23.99 17.53
CA VAL A 1173 -7.65 -23.28 18.68
C VAL A 1173 -7.21 -21.82 18.61
N PHE A 1174 -8.16 -20.88 18.69
CA PHE A 1174 -7.87 -19.44 18.57
C PHE A 1174 -6.74 -18.99 19.51
N ARG A 1175 -6.70 -19.50 20.75
CA ARG A 1175 -5.62 -19.22 21.72
C ARG A 1175 -4.22 -19.59 21.22
N ASP A 1176 -4.09 -20.73 20.53
CA ASP A 1176 -2.80 -21.21 20.02
C ASP A 1176 -2.36 -20.44 18.77
N LEU A 1177 -3.31 -19.81 18.05
CA LEU A 1177 -3.06 -18.85 16.98
C LEU A 1177 -2.68 -17.45 17.50
N GLY A 1178 -2.75 -17.21 18.82
CA GLY A 1178 -2.41 -15.94 19.45
C GLY A 1178 -3.59 -15.04 19.79
N PHE A 1179 -4.83 -15.55 19.80
CA PHE A 1179 -5.98 -14.80 20.32
C PHE A 1179 -6.03 -14.77 21.85
N ASP A 1180 -6.44 -13.63 22.36
CA ASP A 1180 -6.71 -13.29 23.76
C ASP A 1180 -8.07 -12.58 23.90
N SER A 1181 -8.39 -12.07 25.10
CA SER A 1181 -9.66 -11.36 25.36
C SER A 1181 -9.83 -10.08 24.53
N VAL A 1182 -8.75 -9.48 24.04
CA VAL A 1182 -8.79 -8.18 23.32
C VAL A 1182 -8.92 -8.41 21.82
N THR A 1183 -8.07 -9.26 21.25
CA THR A 1183 -8.12 -9.68 19.84
C THR A 1183 -9.40 -10.47 19.52
N GLY A 1184 -9.94 -11.24 20.46
CA GLY A 1184 -11.24 -11.90 20.32
C GLY A 1184 -12.41 -10.90 20.20
N LEU A 1185 -12.32 -9.78 20.93
CA LEU A 1185 -13.29 -8.68 20.86
C LEU A 1185 -13.19 -7.94 19.51
N GLU A 1186 -11.97 -7.75 18.99
CA GLU A 1186 -11.73 -7.18 17.67
C GLU A 1186 -12.35 -8.07 16.57
N LEU A 1187 -12.09 -9.38 16.61
CA LEU A 1187 -12.70 -10.33 15.66
C LEU A 1187 -14.23 -10.28 15.69
N ARG A 1188 -14.83 -10.24 16.88
CA ARG A 1188 -16.29 -10.06 17.06
C ARG A 1188 -16.78 -8.75 16.43
N ASN A 1189 -16.07 -7.63 16.69
CA ASN A 1189 -16.42 -6.32 16.16
C ASN A 1189 -16.35 -6.24 14.63
N ARG A 1190 -15.50 -7.05 14.00
CA ARG A 1190 -15.39 -7.18 12.55
C ARG A 1190 -16.44 -8.12 11.96
N LEU A 1191 -16.68 -9.26 12.62
CA LEU A 1191 -17.66 -10.25 12.18
C LEU A 1191 -19.11 -9.77 12.28
N GLY A 1192 -19.46 -8.96 13.29
CA GLY A 1192 -20.82 -8.44 13.46
C GLY A 1192 -21.35 -7.71 12.21
N PRO A 1193 -20.66 -6.66 11.72
CA PRO A 1193 -21.00 -5.99 10.46
C PRO A 1193 -20.92 -6.88 9.22
N ALA A 1194 -19.93 -7.78 9.14
CA ALA A 1194 -19.74 -8.66 7.98
C ALA A 1194 -20.84 -9.74 7.83
N THR A 1195 -21.42 -10.17 8.95
CA THR A 1195 -22.45 -11.23 8.99
C THR A 1195 -23.86 -10.67 9.14
N GLY A 1196 -24.04 -9.53 9.80
CA GLY A 1196 -25.33 -8.95 10.14
C GLY A 1196 -25.99 -9.55 11.39
N VAL A 1197 -25.33 -10.48 12.11
CA VAL A 1197 -25.85 -11.07 13.35
C VAL A 1197 -25.18 -10.48 14.60
N ARG A 1198 -25.90 -10.47 15.73
CA ARG A 1198 -25.37 -10.07 17.04
C ARG A 1198 -24.54 -11.23 17.60
N ILE A 1199 -23.24 -10.99 17.77
CA ILE A 1199 -22.28 -11.99 18.28
C ILE A 1199 -21.94 -11.64 19.74
N PRO A 1200 -22.12 -12.56 20.71
CA PRO A 1200 -21.72 -12.33 22.10
C PRO A 1200 -20.22 -12.05 22.26
N ALA A 1201 -19.85 -11.31 23.31
CA ALA A 1201 -18.45 -11.04 23.66
C ALA A 1201 -17.62 -12.32 23.91
N THR A 1202 -18.27 -13.40 24.36
CA THR A 1202 -17.66 -14.68 24.68
C THR A 1202 -17.56 -15.65 23.49
N ALA A 1203 -18.13 -15.34 22.33
CA ALA A 1203 -18.30 -16.31 21.23
C ALA A 1203 -16.99 -16.96 20.73
N VAL A 1204 -15.87 -16.23 20.76
CA VAL A 1204 -14.53 -16.76 20.38
C VAL A 1204 -14.00 -17.77 21.42
N PHE A 1205 -14.49 -17.74 22.65
CA PHE A 1205 -14.14 -18.67 23.73
C PHE A 1205 -15.15 -19.82 23.84
N ASP A 1206 -16.44 -19.54 23.64
CA ASP A 1206 -17.51 -20.54 23.62
C ASP A 1206 -17.38 -21.45 22.38
N HIS A 1207 -16.85 -20.91 21.27
CA HIS A 1207 -16.57 -21.60 20.02
C HIS A 1207 -15.06 -21.46 19.67
N PRO A 1208 -14.18 -22.29 20.27
CA PRO A 1208 -12.74 -22.03 20.35
C PRO A 1208 -11.95 -22.25 19.05
N THR A 1209 -12.59 -22.61 17.93
CA THR A 1209 -11.97 -22.76 16.61
C THR A 1209 -12.75 -21.97 15.54
N PRO A 1210 -12.12 -21.53 14.44
CA PRO A 1210 -12.81 -20.91 13.31
C PRO A 1210 -13.98 -21.73 12.78
N ALA A 1211 -13.84 -23.06 12.69
CA ALA A 1211 -14.91 -23.98 12.27
C ALA A 1211 -16.09 -24.00 13.26
N ALA A 1212 -15.83 -24.05 14.57
CA ALA A 1212 -16.88 -24.01 15.59
C ALA A 1212 -17.64 -22.67 15.57
N LEU A 1213 -16.92 -21.55 15.44
CA LEU A 1213 -17.52 -20.22 15.38
C LEU A 1213 -18.34 -20.03 14.11
N ALA A 1214 -17.85 -20.51 12.96
CA ALA A 1214 -18.60 -20.51 11.71
C ALA A 1214 -19.89 -21.34 11.78
N GLY A 1215 -19.85 -22.51 12.46
CA GLY A 1215 -21.03 -23.33 12.73
C GLY A 1215 -22.10 -22.57 13.52
N HIS A 1216 -21.69 -21.91 14.62
CA HIS A 1216 -22.61 -21.12 15.45
C HIS A 1216 -23.20 -19.91 14.70
N LEU A 1217 -22.37 -19.16 13.95
CA LEU A 1217 -22.85 -18.05 13.12
C LEU A 1217 -23.85 -18.51 12.07
N LEU A 1218 -23.65 -19.70 11.49
CA LEU A 1218 -24.57 -20.30 10.51
C LEU A 1218 -25.89 -20.81 11.12
N GLU A 1219 -25.95 -21.02 12.44
CA GLU A 1219 -27.21 -21.22 13.18
C GLU A 1219 -27.94 -19.89 13.40
N LEU A 1220 -27.22 -18.84 13.82
CA LEU A 1220 -27.77 -17.48 13.98
C LEU A 1220 -28.26 -16.85 12.67
N LEU A 1221 -27.65 -17.23 11.53
CA LEU A 1221 -28.01 -16.80 10.17
C LEU A 1221 -29.15 -17.62 9.54
N ALA A 1222 -29.58 -18.72 10.18
CA ALA A 1222 -30.68 -19.53 9.65
C ALA A 1222 -32.02 -18.79 9.85
N PRO A 1223 -32.90 -18.72 8.83
CA PRO A 1223 -34.24 -18.18 9.03
C PRO A 1223 -34.99 -19.06 10.05
N ALA A 1224 -35.57 -18.43 11.07
CA ALA A 1224 -36.44 -19.12 12.00
C ALA A 1224 -37.53 -19.88 11.22
N PRO A 1225 -37.82 -21.15 11.56
CA PRO A 1225 -38.85 -21.90 10.86
C PRO A 1225 -40.20 -21.18 11.02
N PRO A 1226 -41.06 -21.14 9.98
CA PRO A 1226 -42.37 -20.53 10.10
C PRO A 1226 -43.16 -21.25 11.19
N GLU A 1227 -43.62 -20.51 12.19
CA GLU A 1227 -44.49 -21.06 13.24
C GLU A 1227 -45.72 -21.69 12.59
N ALA A 1228 -45.84 -23.01 12.75
CA ALA A 1228 -46.95 -23.79 12.21
C ALA A 1228 -48.22 -23.52 13.02
N ASN A 1229 -48.88 -22.40 12.71
CA ASN A 1229 -50.15 -21.99 13.28
C ASN A 1229 -51.24 -22.98 12.82
N GLY A 1230 -51.51 -24.04 13.61
CA GLY A 1230 -52.21 -25.23 13.10
C GLY A 1230 -52.69 -26.27 14.12
N ALA A 1231 -53.16 -25.84 15.29
CA ALA A 1231 -54.13 -26.50 16.19
C ALA A 1231 -54.08 -28.04 16.42
N ALA A 1232 -53.79 -28.42 17.67
CA ALA A 1232 -54.38 -29.59 18.33
C ALA A 1232 -54.52 -29.37 19.87
N GLU A 1233 -55.67 -28.89 20.33
CA GLU A 1233 -56.19 -29.25 21.66
C GLU A 1233 -56.62 -30.73 21.60
N PRO A 1234 -56.43 -31.55 22.65
CA PRO A 1234 -56.83 -31.29 24.05
C PRO A 1234 -55.66 -31.47 25.05
N ASP A 1235 -55.78 -31.24 26.37
CA ASP A 1235 -56.97 -31.12 27.22
C ASP A 1235 -56.70 -30.16 28.41
N ARG A 1236 -57.75 -29.66 29.06
CA ARG A 1236 -57.60 -28.81 30.26
C ARG A 1236 -57.33 -29.66 31.50
N LEU A 1237 -56.21 -29.42 32.17
CA LEU A 1237 -56.06 -29.70 33.60
C LEU A 1237 -55.43 -28.50 34.32
N ASP A 1238 -56.35 -27.68 34.82
CA ASP A 1238 -56.30 -26.73 35.93
C ASP A 1238 -54.96 -26.43 36.64
N SER A 1239 -54.75 -25.12 36.80
CA SER A 1239 -54.05 -24.44 37.90
C SER A 1239 -53.47 -25.33 39.02
N ILE A 1240 -52.14 -25.43 39.07
CA ILE A 1240 -51.43 -25.71 40.33
C ILE A 1240 -51.03 -24.38 40.97
N ASP A 1241 -51.88 -23.93 41.90
CA ASP A 1241 -51.54 -22.90 42.87
C ASP A 1241 -50.40 -23.42 43.76
N VAL A 1242 -49.30 -22.65 43.82
CA VAL A 1242 -48.11 -22.96 44.62
C VAL A 1242 -48.42 -23.04 46.13
N ALA A 1243 -49.57 -22.53 46.57
CA ALA A 1243 -50.04 -22.62 47.95
C ALA A 1243 -50.26 -24.07 48.46
N ASP A 1244 -50.50 -25.07 47.61
CA ASP A 1244 -50.69 -26.46 48.06
C ASP A 1244 -49.42 -27.34 48.05
N LEU A 1245 -48.37 -26.93 47.32
CA LEU A 1245 -47.05 -27.55 47.46
C LEU A 1245 -46.43 -27.19 48.83
N VAL A 1246 -46.62 -25.93 49.25
CA VAL A 1246 -46.26 -25.47 50.59
C VAL A 1246 -47.08 -26.19 51.65
N ARG A 1247 -48.42 -26.23 51.56
CA ARG A 1247 -49.27 -26.89 52.56
C ARG A 1247 -49.08 -28.42 52.65
N SER A 1248 -48.26 -29.07 51.83
CA SER A 1248 -48.00 -30.52 51.92
C SER A 1248 -46.63 -30.84 52.52
N ALA A 1249 -45.59 -30.08 52.16
CA ALA A 1249 -44.30 -30.12 52.85
C ALA A 1249 -44.43 -29.53 54.27
N GLN A 1250 -45.19 -28.45 54.37
CA GLN A 1250 -45.49 -27.86 55.66
C GLN A 1250 -46.36 -28.81 56.47
N ARG A 1251 -47.32 -29.62 55.96
CA ARG A 1251 -48.13 -30.52 56.83
C ARG A 1251 -47.43 -31.76 57.44
N LEU A 1252 -46.09 -31.83 57.44
CA LEU A 1252 -45.26 -32.65 58.37
C LEU A 1252 -44.29 -31.80 59.23
N ALA A 1253 -44.55 -30.50 59.27
CA ALA A 1253 -43.99 -29.37 60.03
C ALA A 1253 -45.05 -28.22 60.13
N SER A 1254 -46.34 -28.62 60.30
CA SER A 1254 -47.65 -28.01 59.93
C SER A 1254 -47.73 -26.79 59.01
#